data_AF-A0AAV0AKG1-F1
#
_entry.id   AF-A0AAV0AKG1-F1
#
_cell.length_a   1.000
_cell.length_b   1.000
_cell.length_c   1.000
_cell.angle_alpha   90.00
_cell.angle_beta   90.00
_cell.angle_gamma   90.00
#
_symmetry.space_group_name_H-M   'P 1'
#
loop_
_entity.id
_entity.type
_entity.pdbx_description
1 polymer ?
#
loop_
_entity_poly.entity_id
_entity_poly.type
_entity_poly.pdbx_seq_one_letter_code
_entity_poly.pdbx_strand_id
1 'polypeptide(L)'
;MSNQSIHSNLDLYISDQYFSLISANDQDQPSLVINRSNSKIYLGPSGPPNNFDKTIFGFLGLFGIIRLIRSDYLILIKSSREVTRVFNTTIYTPLQYSVHPITSESNQSLLENSDERYLLSILKHHLDQSLGKIFYSYDQHSHSIDSFRCNHQPSSNTSSSHQIGNHPAWDPTTRLQAQCLRKSDDQAHLPLWKRADDRFFYNKFLQSSLIDLAQEPGCEAVNRFILPVIYGFLEFKSTSINGKKFNFGLISRRSRYRAGTRYFSRGIDLDGNVSNFNETEMIFYTNLNSNNNSLNHNQHQQHLPTSSTMANRLIMASFVQTRGSVPIFWTEINNLRYKPDLKIMDVPQTQESMKAHFDQQVEIYGDQYLVNLVNSSGYEKPVKDYYERGVRELGNPRIHYVYFDFHHECRGLRFDRVQRLIDQLEEDLINNQGYFFQEDDSNIVMKQVSVVRSNCMDCLDRTNVVQSSLAKWTLTQQLRRSGILFENESLDSHHEFMFLFRNLWADNADAVSKAYSGTGALKTDFTRFGIRSKQGALNDLLNSCMRYVKNNFLDGPRQDSYDLVTGSWNPKSNGDGDGRKEHEKRSFEGDEKQRFEGDGPKGRAERVFDRDEFQMRLLRNNLIHQIVLFAFVIYLFVFISSTFSQRRSMKVWIGSLAVLSVLSVYMLVHGREFINLPKLNTREVIIKYDGPGYQSSKNGTGLRGHQSYTSLTSSNKRSGGGDKDFIKKTF
;
A
#
# COMPACT_ATOMS: atom_id res chain seq x y z
N MET A 1 33.84 19.72 6.42
CA MET A 1 32.70 19.55 7.34
C MET A 1 31.56 18.95 6.53
N SER A 2 31.04 17.78 6.91
CA SER A 2 29.96 17.11 6.17
C SER A 2 28.69 17.96 6.21
N ASN A 3 28.12 18.30 5.05
CA ASN A 3 26.77 18.89 4.91
C ASN A 3 25.75 17.91 5.50
N GLN A 4 25.53 17.96 6.80
CA GLN A 4 24.47 17.21 7.47
C GLN A 4 23.18 18.03 7.33
N SER A 5 22.21 17.47 6.62
CA SER A 5 20.87 18.04 6.47
C SER A 5 20.22 18.32 7.84
N ILE A 6 19.57 19.47 8.02
CA ILE A 6 18.85 19.91 9.23
C ILE A 6 18.06 18.80 9.95
N HIS A 7 17.44 17.90 9.19
CA HIS A 7 16.62 16.82 9.73
C HIS A 7 17.39 15.76 10.53
N SER A 8 18.71 15.66 10.43
CA SER A 8 19.49 14.60 11.09
C SER A 8 19.84 14.90 12.55
N ASN A 9 19.45 16.06 13.09
CA ASN A 9 19.75 16.43 14.47
C ASN A 9 18.79 17.52 14.99
N LEU A 10 17.62 17.10 15.47
CA LEU A 10 16.59 17.95 16.07
C LEU A 10 16.55 17.74 17.59
N ASP A 11 16.57 18.84 18.32
CA ASP A 11 16.45 18.87 19.77
C ASP A 11 15.06 19.35 20.18
N LEU A 12 14.44 18.62 21.12
CA LEU A 12 13.13 18.96 21.68
C LEU A 12 13.31 19.59 23.06
N TYR A 13 12.97 20.87 23.17
CA TYR A 13 12.88 21.60 24.42
C TYR A 13 11.43 21.59 24.90
N ILE A 14 11.24 21.20 26.17
CA ILE A 14 9.94 21.02 26.78
C ILE A 14 9.80 22.00 27.94
N SER A 15 8.76 22.82 27.90
CA SER A 15 8.27 23.64 29.01
C SER A 15 6.83 23.25 29.36
N ASP A 16 6.30 23.76 30.47
CA ASP A 16 4.89 23.63 30.82
C ASP A 16 3.92 24.12 29.74
N GLN A 17 4.29 25.18 29.00
CA GLN A 17 3.40 25.82 28.01
C GLN A 17 3.73 25.48 26.56
N TYR A 18 4.98 25.14 26.23
CA TYR A 18 5.45 25.00 24.86
C TYR A 18 6.39 23.80 24.67
N PHE A 19 6.29 23.18 23.49
CA PHE A 19 7.38 22.41 22.90
C PHE A 19 8.08 23.26 21.85
N SER A 20 9.42 23.27 21.86
CA SER A 20 10.23 23.93 20.83
C SER A 20 11.17 22.92 20.20
N LEU A 21 11.08 22.75 18.89
CA LEU A 21 11.95 21.90 18.08
C LEU A 21 12.97 22.77 17.34
N ILE A 22 14.25 22.49 17.55
CA ILE A 22 15.38 23.27 17.02
C ILE A 22 16.36 22.33 16.33
N SER A 23 16.96 22.77 15.23
CA SER A 23 18.07 22.04 14.63
C SER A 23 19.34 22.28 15.44
N ALA A 24 19.92 21.21 15.98
CA ALA A 24 21.19 21.28 16.69
C ALA A 24 22.35 21.74 15.79
N ASN A 25 22.21 21.52 14.47
CA ASN A 25 23.23 21.83 13.47
C ASN A 25 23.14 23.27 12.93
N ASP A 26 22.00 23.95 13.12
CA ASP A 26 21.73 25.26 12.53
C ASP A 26 20.82 26.07 13.47
N GLN A 27 21.44 26.67 14.49
CA GLN A 27 20.75 27.42 15.54
C GLN A 27 20.30 28.81 15.10
N ASP A 28 20.76 29.31 13.95
CA ASP A 28 20.40 30.63 13.41
C ASP A 28 19.00 30.62 12.77
N GLN A 29 18.42 29.44 12.59
CA GLN A 29 17.13 29.24 11.95
C GLN A 29 15.98 29.23 12.96
N PRO A 30 14.77 29.67 12.55
CA PRO A 30 13.64 29.77 13.46
C PRO A 30 13.23 28.39 13.99
N SER A 31 12.90 28.35 15.29
CA SER A 31 12.41 27.15 15.95
C SER A 31 10.96 26.84 15.53
N LEU A 32 10.59 25.56 15.55
CA LEU A 32 9.19 25.15 15.42
C LEU A 32 8.58 25.03 16.82
N VAL A 33 7.63 25.90 17.15
CA VAL A 33 7.02 25.96 18.48
C VAL A 33 5.59 25.42 18.43
N ILE A 34 5.24 24.59 19.41
CA ILE A 34 3.92 24.00 19.59
C ILE A 34 3.40 24.40 20.97
N ASN A 35 2.28 25.13 21.01
CA ASN A 35 1.61 25.48 22.25
C ASN A 35 0.89 24.25 22.82
N ARG A 36 1.18 23.91 24.08
CA ARG A 36 0.70 22.70 24.75
C ARG A 36 -0.77 22.76 25.17
N SER A 37 -1.33 23.96 25.32
CA SER A 37 -2.73 24.17 25.73
C SER A 37 -3.74 24.00 24.59
N ASN A 38 -3.35 24.34 23.36
CA ASN A 38 -4.24 24.36 22.20
C ASN A 38 -3.66 23.66 20.95
N SER A 39 -2.46 23.10 21.05
CA SER A 39 -1.75 22.41 19.96
C SER A 39 -1.49 23.28 18.72
N LYS A 40 -1.56 24.62 18.85
CA LYS A 40 -1.24 25.55 17.75
C LYS A 40 0.27 25.54 17.49
N ILE A 41 0.62 25.44 16.21
CA ILE A 41 2.00 25.41 15.72
C ILE A 41 2.34 26.77 15.11
N TYR A 42 3.55 27.28 15.35
CA TYR A 42 4.06 28.51 14.74
C TYR A 42 5.60 28.52 14.73
N LEU A 43 6.20 29.45 13.99
CA LEU A 43 7.64 29.68 14.01
C LEU A 43 8.02 30.58 15.19
N GLY A 44 8.94 30.12 16.02
CA GLY A 44 9.52 30.87 17.14
C GLY A 44 10.86 31.50 16.79
N PRO A 45 11.48 32.18 17.77
CA PRO A 45 12.83 32.74 17.60
C PRO A 45 13.85 31.63 17.31
N SER A 46 14.97 32.02 16.69
CA SER A 46 16.13 31.15 16.49
C SER A 46 16.83 30.84 17.81
N GLY A 47 17.48 29.68 17.86
CA GLY A 47 18.20 29.21 19.04
C GLY A 47 17.32 28.61 20.17
N PRO A 48 17.95 28.04 21.21
CA PRO A 48 17.25 27.44 22.34
C PRO A 48 16.36 28.46 23.09
N PRO A 49 15.17 28.04 23.56
CA PRO A 49 14.33 28.92 24.36
C PRO A 49 15.02 29.24 25.70
N ASN A 50 14.77 30.45 26.23
CA ASN A 50 15.37 30.88 27.50
C ASN A 50 14.90 30.07 28.72
N ASN A 51 13.65 29.60 28.70
CA ASN A 51 13.02 28.85 29.80
C ASN A 51 12.51 27.51 29.29
N PHE A 52 13.02 26.42 29.84
CA PHE A 52 12.55 25.05 29.58
C PHE A 52 12.85 24.14 30.78
N ASP A 53 12.02 23.13 30.98
CA ASP A 53 12.13 22.19 32.10
C ASP A 53 12.98 20.97 31.73
N LYS A 54 12.91 20.55 30.46
CA LYS A 54 13.56 19.34 29.97
C LYS A 54 13.98 19.49 28.51
N THR A 55 15.13 18.94 28.18
CA THR A 55 15.58 18.79 26.78
C THR A 55 15.77 17.32 26.44
N ILE A 56 15.37 16.94 25.23
CA ILE A 56 15.65 15.63 24.66
C ILE A 56 16.37 15.85 23.34
N PHE A 57 17.62 15.41 23.29
CA PHE A 57 18.52 15.66 22.17
C PHE A 57 18.46 14.56 21.10
N GLY A 58 18.81 14.91 19.87
CA GLY A 58 19.24 13.95 18.83
C GLY A 58 18.13 13.20 18.10
N PHE A 59 16.98 13.85 17.84
CA PHE A 59 15.99 13.30 16.93
C PHE A 59 16.42 13.45 15.46
N LEU A 60 16.06 12.48 14.62
CA LEU A 60 16.43 12.40 13.21
C LEU A 60 15.29 12.79 12.27
N GLY A 61 14.25 13.42 12.80
CA GLY A 61 13.14 13.92 11.99
C GLY A 61 11.81 13.93 12.73
N LEU A 62 10.93 14.80 12.25
CA LEU A 62 9.54 14.88 12.68
C LEU A 62 8.71 13.94 11.80
N PHE A 63 8.18 12.86 12.37
CA PHE A 63 7.31 11.93 11.63
C PHE A 63 5.93 12.53 11.42
N GLY A 64 5.43 13.29 12.41
CA GLY A 64 4.22 14.12 12.31
C GLY A 64 3.55 14.31 13.67
N ILE A 65 2.35 14.88 13.64
CA ILE A 65 1.49 15.12 14.81
C ILE A 65 0.16 14.42 14.56
N ILE A 66 -0.32 13.68 15.56
CA ILE A 66 -1.61 13.01 15.49
C ILE A 66 -2.55 13.49 16.59
N ARG A 67 -3.79 13.80 16.22
CA ARG A 67 -4.82 14.25 17.14
C ARG A 67 -5.60 13.03 17.63
N LEU A 68 -5.55 12.74 18.93
CA LEU A 68 -6.40 11.72 19.56
C LEU A 68 -7.57 12.41 20.30
N ILE A 69 -8.27 11.68 21.18
CA ILE A 69 -9.48 12.19 21.86
C ILE A 69 -9.09 13.21 22.92
N ARG A 70 -8.10 12.89 23.75
CA ARG A 70 -7.69 13.70 24.90
C ARG A 70 -6.50 14.61 24.61
N SER A 71 -5.51 14.12 23.86
CA SER A 71 -4.33 14.90 23.52
C SER A 71 -3.96 14.74 22.05
N ASP A 72 -3.33 15.78 21.52
CA ASP A 72 -2.52 15.65 20.32
C ASP A 72 -1.15 15.08 20.73
N TYR A 73 -0.51 14.29 19.85
CA TYR A 73 0.76 13.62 20.12
C TYR A 73 1.77 13.95 19.04
N LEU A 74 2.96 14.37 19.47
CA LEU A 74 4.13 14.61 18.65
C LEU A 74 4.90 13.30 18.43
N ILE A 75 5.12 12.90 17.18
CA ILE A 75 5.82 11.67 16.80
C ILE A 75 7.17 12.03 16.17
N LEU A 76 8.27 11.63 16.81
CA LEU A 76 9.63 11.91 16.36
C LEU A 76 10.38 10.62 16.03
N ILE A 77 11.30 10.69 15.06
CA ILE A 77 12.20 9.60 14.73
C ILE A 77 13.41 9.71 15.65
N LYS A 78 13.58 8.74 16.56
CA LYS A 78 14.68 8.76 17.54
C LYS A 78 15.97 8.16 16.99
N SER A 79 15.86 7.13 16.16
CA SER A 79 17.01 6.52 15.51
C SER A 79 16.61 5.95 14.15
N SER A 80 17.58 5.90 13.24
CA SER A 80 17.42 5.41 11.89
C SER A 80 18.69 4.68 11.44
N ARG A 81 18.57 3.92 10.36
CA ARG A 81 19.68 3.26 9.69
C ARG A 81 19.74 3.70 8.24
N GLU A 82 20.93 4.00 7.76
CA GLU A 82 21.18 4.16 6.32
C GLU A 82 20.97 2.82 5.60
N VAL A 83 20.07 2.82 4.63
CA VAL A 83 19.69 1.63 3.86
C VAL A 83 20.59 1.49 2.65
N THR A 84 20.71 2.57 1.88
CA THR A 84 21.49 2.63 0.65
C THR A 84 21.64 4.09 0.20
N ARG A 85 22.51 4.31 -0.78
CA ARG A 85 22.67 5.59 -1.46
C ARG A 85 22.29 5.42 -2.93
N VAL A 86 21.27 6.15 -3.36
CA VAL A 86 20.78 6.15 -4.74
C VAL A 86 21.17 7.48 -5.37
N PHE A 87 21.98 7.41 -6.44
CA PHE A 87 22.66 8.59 -7.00
C PHE A 87 23.44 9.34 -5.90
N ASN A 88 23.09 10.60 -5.65
CA ASN A 88 23.69 11.43 -4.61
C ASN A 88 22.90 11.45 -3.30
N THR A 89 21.78 10.74 -3.22
CA THR A 89 20.85 10.81 -2.08
C THR A 89 20.93 9.57 -1.20
N THR A 90 21.15 9.78 0.09
CA THR A 90 21.13 8.72 1.09
C THR A 90 19.69 8.45 1.55
N ILE A 91 19.33 7.17 1.60
CA ILE A 91 18.02 6.70 2.05
C ILE A 91 18.13 6.09 3.45
N TYR A 92 17.19 6.46 4.31
CA TYR A 92 17.12 6.01 5.69
C TYR A 92 15.84 5.22 5.98
N THR A 93 15.90 4.33 6.97
CA THR A 93 14.73 3.68 7.58
C THR A 93 14.73 3.96 9.09
N PRO A 94 13.58 4.29 9.71
CA PRO A 94 13.47 4.40 11.16
C PRO A 94 13.77 3.06 11.85
N LEU A 95 14.43 3.12 13.01
CA LEU A 95 14.64 2.01 13.94
C LEU A 95 13.85 2.19 15.25
N GLN A 96 13.61 3.43 15.65
CA GLN A 96 12.83 3.75 16.85
C GLN A 96 12.09 5.08 16.68
N TYR A 97 10.85 5.12 17.15
CA TYR A 97 10.06 6.34 17.30
C TYR A 97 9.95 6.75 18.77
N SER A 98 9.72 8.03 19.01
CA SER A 98 9.21 8.53 20.28
C SER A 98 7.87 9.23 20.07
N VAL A 99 6.97 9.06 21.05
CA VAL A 99 5.61 9.60 21.01
C VAL A 99 5.41 10.42 22.28
N HIS A 100 5.15 11.71 22.13
CA HIS A 100 5.06 12.67 23.23
C HIS A 100 3.68 13.34 23.23
N PRO A 101 2.88 13.22 24.31
CA PRO A 101 1.64 14.00 24.41
C PRO A 101 1.99 15.49 24.45
N ILE A 102 1.29 16.28 23.64
CA ILE A 102 1.47 17.73 23.58
C ILE A 102 0.86 18.39 24.82
N THR A 103 -0.26 17.87 25.34
CA THR A 103 -0.87 18.39 26.58
C THR A 103 0.10 18.33 27.78
N SER A 104 -0.11 19.21 28.76
CA SER A 104 0.56 19.17 30.06
C SER A 104 -0.05 18.15 31.03
N GLU A 105 -1.20 17.55 30.69
CA GLU A 105 -1.81 16.47 31.48
C GLU A 105 -0.84 15.30 31.69
N SER A 106 -0.94 14.65 32.85
CA SER A 106 -0.11 13.50 33.16
C SER A 106 -0.43 12.32 32.23
N ASN A 107 0.57 11.49 31.91
CA ASN A 107 0.32 10.25 31.14
C ASN A 107 -0.71 9.35 31.83
N GLN A 108 -0.75 9.34 33.16
CA GLN A 108 -1.68 8.51 33.91
C GLN A 108 -3.14 8.96 33.70
N SER A 109 -3.41 10.27 33.79
CA SER A 109 -4.76 10.82 33.56
C SER A 109 -5.24 10.62 32.13
N LEU A 110 -4.34 10.74 31.13
CA LEU A 110 -4.68 10.42 29.74
C LEU A 110 -5.07 8.95 29.56
N LEU A 111 -4.32 8.06 30.21
CA LEU A 111 -4.53 6.61 30.13
C LEU A 111 -5.71 6.12 30.95
N GLU A 112 -6.33 6.92 31.82
CA GLU A 112 -7.57 6.56 32.53
C GLU A 112 -8.74 6.38 31.56
N ASN A 113 -8.78 7.18 30.49
CA ASN A 113 -9.76 7.03 29.41
C ASN A 113 -9.46 5.76 28.58
N SER A 114 -10.43 4.85 28.50
CA SER A 114 -10.27 3.57 27.79
C SER A 114 -10.07 3.74 26.28
N ASP A 115 -10.70 4.74 25.68
CA ASP A 115 -10.67 4.97 24.23
C ASP A 115 -9.35 5.63 23.84
N GLU A 116 -8.87 6.60 24.61
CA GLU A 116 -7.53 7.20 24.44
C GLU A 116 -6.44 6.12 24.58
N ARG A 117 -6.54 5.27 25.61
CA ARG A 117 -5.62 4.14 25.81
C ARG A 117 -5.63 3.20 24.61
N TYR A 118 -6.80 2.90 24.06
CA TYR A 118 -6.94 2.05 22.88
C TYR A 118 -6.33 2.70 21.64
N LEU A 119 -6.65 3.96 21.34
CA LEU A 119 -6.09 4.71 20.19
C LEU A 119 -4.56 4.82 20.27
N LEU A 120 -4.03 5.13 21.45
CA LEU A 120 -2.59 5.18 21.67
C LEU A 120 -1.93 3.80 21.49
N SER A 121 -2.61 2.72 21.89
CA SER A 121 -2.12 1.35 21.71
C SER A 121 -2.02 0.95 20.24
N ILE A 122 -3.03 1.27 19.43
CA ILE A 122 -3.03 0.96 18.00
C ILE A 122 -2.04 1.85 17.23
N LEU A 123 -1.87 3.12 17.64
CA LEU A 123 -0.84 4.00 17.10
C LEU A 123 0.56 3.44 17.34
N LYS A 124 0.88 3.07 18.59
CA LYS A 124 2.18 2.46 18.93
C LYS A 124 2.39 1.15 18.16
N HIS A 125 1.35 0.31 18.10
CA HIS A 125 1.39 -0.92 17.31
C HIS A 125 1.69 -0.63 15.83
N HIS A 126 1.10 0.40 15.23
CA HIS A 126 1.39 0.79 13.86
C HIS A 126 2.86 1.18 13.66
N LEU A 127 3.37 2.06 14.52
CA LEU A 127 4.74 2.55 14.47
C LEU A 127 5.73 1.37 14.56
N ASP A 128 5.52 0.46 15.50
CA ASP A 128 6.36 -0.74 15.66
C ASP A 128 6.29 -1.65 14.42
N GLN A 129 5.09 -1.88 13.88
CA GLN A 129 4.90 -2.69 12.68
C GLN A 129 5.44 -2.02 11.40
N SER A 130 5.66 -0.71 11.42
CA SER A 130 6.18 0.06 10.29
C SER A 130 7.71 0.03 10.18
N LEU A 131 8.41 -0.36 11.26
CA LEU A 131 9.87 -0.43 11.28
C LEU A 131 10.39 -1.39 10.18
N GLY A 132 11.39 -0.93 9.43
CA GLY A 132 11.94 -1.65 8.28
C GLY A 132 11.04 -1.67 7.03
N LYS A 133 9.92 -0.92 7.04
CA LYS A 133 9.03 -0.74 5.87
C LYS A 133 8.84 0.72 5.50
N ILE A 134 9.36 1.65 6.30
CA ILE A 134 9.30 3.08 6.04
C ILE A 134 10.66 3.56 5.56
N PHE A 135 10.69 4.30 4.47
CA PHE A 135 11.90 4.85 3.88
C PHE A 135 11.74 6.34 3.60
N TYR A 136 12.80 7.10 3.81
CA TYR A 136 12.82 8.54 3.60
C TYR A 136 14.22 9.02 3.24
N SER A 137 14.30 10.21 2.66
CA SER A 137 15.54 10.93 2.38
C SER A 137 15.45 12.34 2.93
N TYR A 138 16.60 13.00 3.08
CA TYR A 138 16.65 14.42 3.42
C TYR A 138 16.91 15.24 2.16
N ASP A 139 16.29 16.41 2.08
CA ASP A 139 16.61 17.38 1.05
C ASP A 139 17.92 18.10 1.43
N GLN A 140 18.98 17.90 0.65
CA GLN A 140 20.29 18.52 0.92
C GLN A 140 20.38 19.96 0.38
N HIS A 141 19.41 20.39 -0.45
CA HIS A 141 19.46 21.68 -1.14
C HIS A 141 18.56 22.77 -0.56
N SER A 142 17.79 22.48 0.51
CA SER A 142 16.90 23.46 1.14
C SER A 142 17.65 24.60 1.85
N HIS A 143 18.97 24.54 1.96
CA HIS A 143 19.80 25.55 2.64
C HIS A 143 20.20 26.74 1.75
N SER A 144 20.00 26.69 0.42
CA SER A 144 20.51 27.71 -0.50
C SER A 144 19.46 28.69 -1.04
N ILE A 145 18.20 28.59 -0.60
CA ILE A 145 17.15 29.51 -1.09
C ILE A 145 17.44 30.97 -0.67
N ASP A 146 18.10 31.19 0.48
CA ASP A 146 18.51 32.53 0.92
C ASP A 146 19.77 33.04 0.21
N SER A 147 20.64 32.16 -0.32
CA SER A 147 21.88 32.59 -0.99
C SER A 147 21.70 32.88 -2.48
N PHE A 148 20.64 32.39 -3.12
CA PHE A 148 20.35 32.67 -4.53
C PHE A 148 19.71 34.05 -4.78
N ARG A 149 19.19 34.73 -3.75
CA ARG A 149 18.60 36.08 -3.90
C ARG A 149 19.59 37.23 -3.74
N CYS A 150 20.77 36.99 -3.19
CA CYS A 150 21.79 38.01 -2.97
C CYS A 150 23.14 37.56 -3.52
N ASN A 151 23.34 37.66 -4.83
CA ASN A 151 24.65 37.94 -5.46
C ASN A 151 24.53 37.96 -7.00
N HIS A 152 24.14 39.10 -7.54
CA HIS A 152 24.47 39.48 -8.92
C HIS A 152 25.81 40.24 -8.92
N GLN A 153 26.93 39.51 -8.78
CA GLN A 153 28.23 39.99 -9.26
C GLN A 153 29.11 38.80 -9.67
N PRO A 154 29.74 38.84 -10.87
CA PRO A 154 30.66 37.79 -11.29
C PRO A 154 32.04 38.08 -10.69
N SER A 155 32.47 37.28 -9.71
CA SER A 155 33.88 37.26 -9.29
C SER A 155 34.54 35.93 -9.66
N SER A 156 35.64 36.08 -10.37
CA SER A 156 36.50 35.03 -10.91
C SER A 156 37.34 34.33 -9.84
N ASN A 157 37.60 33.03 -10.11
CA ASN A 157 38.65 32.17 -9.56
C ASN A 157 38.41 31.54 -8.18
N THR A 158 38.22 30.22 -8.15
CA THR A 158 38.94 29.29 -7.24
C THR A 158 38.71 27.80 -7.61
N SER A 159 39.85 27.13 -7.86
CA SER A 159 40.19 25.70 -7.73
C SER A 159 39.12 24.59 -7.75
N SER A 160 39.20 23.80 -8.82
CA SER A 160 38.85 22.39 -9.02
C SER A 160 38.56 21.52 -7.78
N SER A 161 37.28 21.22 -7.58
CA SER A 161 36.81 19.94 -7.05
C SER A 161 35.76 19.40 -8.02
N HIS A 162 35.78 18.09 -8.28
CA HIS A 162 34.89 17.42 -9.23
C HIS A 162 33.41 17.66 -8.88
N GLN A 163 32.77 18.62 -9.55
CA GLN A 163 31.34 18.82 -9.50
C GLN A 163 30.67 17.79 -10.41
N ILE A 164 30.30 16.64 -9.84
CA ILE A 164 29.18 15.85 -10.36
C ILE A 164 27.95 16.75 -10.21
N GLY A 165 27.26 17.04 -11.32
CA GLY A 165 26.30 18.13 -11.46
C GLY A 165 25.28 18.30 -10.33
N ASN A 166 24.80 19.54 -10.17
CA ASN A 166 23.76 19.99 -9.24
C ASN A 166 22.43 19.26 -9.46
N HIS A 167 22.37 17.97 -9.14
CA HIS A 167 21.15 17.18 -9.23
C HIS A 167 20.30 17.41 -7.98
N PRO A 168 18.98 17.68 -8.11
CA PRO A 168 18.08 17.69 -6.97
C PRO A 168 18.09 16.32 -6.29
N ALA A 169 17.93 16.30 -4.97
CA ALA A 169 17.86 15.06 -4.21
C ALA A 169 16.78 14.13 -4.79
N TRP A 170 17.12 12.84 -4.93
CA TRP A 170 16.21 11.82 -5.43
C TRP A 170 15.07 11.61 -4.44
N ASP A 171 13.85 11.74 -4.94
CA ASP A 171 12.63 11.59 -4.17
C ASP A 171 12.14 10.14 -4.24
N PRO A 172 12.14 9.38 -3.12
CA PRO A 172 11.67 8.00 -3.14
C PRO A 172 10.15 7.87 -3.36
N THR A 173 9.37 8.95 -3.20
CA THR A 173 7.91 8.93 -3.38
C THR A 173 7.50 8.96 -4.86
N THR A 174 8.34 9.53 -5.74
CA THR A 174 8.03 9.73 -7.16
C THR A 174 8.87 8.80 -8.04
N ARG A 175 8.30 8.26 -9.13
CA ARG A 175 9.04 7.44 -10.11
C ARG A 175 10.18 8.22 -10.80
N LEU A 176 11.25 7.51 -11.18
CA LEU A 176 12.45 8.12 -11.77
C LEU A 176 12.14 8.93 -13.03
N GLN A 177 11.34 8.37 -13.95
CA GLN A 177 10.94 9.06 -15.18
C GLN A 177 10.29 10.42 -14.90
N ALA A 178 9.35 10.50 -13.95
CA ALA A 178 8.68 11.75 -13.63
C ALA A 178 9.65 12.78 -13.04
N GLN A 179 10.61 12.34 -12.21
CA GLN A 179 11.64 13.21 -11.69
C GLN A 179 12.55 13.76 -12.79
N CYS A 180 12.97 12.92 -13.74
CA CYS A 180 13.80 13.36 -14.87
C CYS A 180 13.04 14.32 -15.80
N LEU A 181 11.75 14.08 -16.05
CA LEU A 181 10.91 14.98 -16.83
C LEU A 181 10.66 16.33 -16.14
N ARG A 182 10.64 16.37 -14.81
CA ARG A 182 10.56 17.63 -14.06
C ARG A 182 11.85 18.44 -14.07
N LYS A 183 13.02 17.83 -14.31
CA LYS A 183 14.30 18.56 -14.37
C LYS A 183 14.33 19.60 -15.50
N SER A 184 13.50 19.45 -16.54
CA SER A 184 13.34 20.45 -17.59
C SER A 184 12.42 21.61 -17.21
N ASP A 185 11.71 21.52 -16.09
CA ASP A 185 10.75 22.52 -15.61
C ASP A 185 11.29 23.22 -14.35
N ASP A 186 10.88 24.48 -14.09
CA ASP A 186 11.28 25.32 -12.95
C ASP A 186 10.96 24.75 -11.54
N GLN A 187 10.38 23.54 -11.46
CA GLN A 187 9.91 22.91 -10.22
C GLN A 187 11.02 22.22 -9.40
N ALA A 188 12.25 22.13 -9.91
CA ALA A 188 13.36 21.48 -9.21
C ALA A 188 13.76 22.17 -7.88
N HIS A 189 13.45 23.46 -7.74
CA HIS A 189 13.72 24.27 -6.54
C HIS A 189 12.68 24.12 -5.42
N LEU A 190 11.55 23.45 -5.69
CA LEU A 190 10.51 23.26 -4.70
C LEU A 190 10.98 22.32 -3.56
N PRO A 191 10.56 22.56 -2.31
CA PRO A 191 10.88 21.66 -1.21
C PRO A 191 10.36 20.24 -1.49
N LEU A 192 11.08 19.22 -1.02
CA LEU A 192 10.79 17.80 -1.28
C LEU A 192 9.30 17.43 -1.13
N TRP A 193 8.62 17.91 -0.09
CA TRP A 193 7.21 17.59 0.16
C TRP A 193 6.23 18.14 -0.88
N LYS A 194 6.55 19.26 -1.55
CA LYS A 194 5.74 19.80 -2.65
C LYS A 194 5.94 19.01 -3.95
N ARG A 195 7.09 18.35 -4.08
CA ARG A 195 7.42 17.49 -5.23
C ARG A 195 6.93 16.05 -5.03
N ALA A 196 6.68 15.64 -3.80
CA ALA A 196 6.31 14.28 -3.46
C ALA A 196 4.99 13.84 -4.10
N ASP A 197 4.92 12.58 -4.53
CA ASP A 197 3.67 11.97 -4.99
C ASP A 197 2.73 11.78 -3.79
N ASP A 198 1.58 12.45 -3.81
CA ASP A 198 0.60 12.42 -2.72
C ASP A 198 0.19 11.00 -2.35
N ARG A 199 0.03 10.13 -3.36
CA ARG A 199 -0.41 8.74 -3.14
C ARG A 199 0.59 7.98 -2.28
N PHE A 200 1.87 8.33 -2.33
CA PHE A 200 2.97 7.64 -1.65
C PHE A 200 3.61 8.44 -0.51
N PHE A 201 3.18 9.67 -0.25
CA PHE A 201 3.53 10.44 0.94
C PHE A 201 2.75 9.90 2.15
N TYR A 202 3.24 8.79 2.70
CA TYR A 202 2.49 7.94 3.63
C TYR A 202 2.04 8.67 4.91
N ASN A 203 2.93 9.44 5.51
CA ASN A 203 2.69 10.23 6.72
C ASN A 203 2.09 11.63 6.45
N LYS A 204 1.60 11.93 5.24
CA LYS A 204 1.07 13.26 4.90
C LYS A 204 -0.03 13.74 5.84
N PHE A 205 -0.94 12.84 6.25
CA PHE A 205 -1.99 13.18 7.23
C PHE A 205 -1.41 13.63 8.58
N LEU A 206 -0.35 12.98 9.04
CA LEU A 206 0.34 13.36 10.27
C LEU A 206 1.10 14.69 10.12
N GLN A 207 1.43 15.08 8.89
CA GLN A 207 2.13 16.31 8.55
C GLN A 207 1.16 17.46 8.21
N SER A 208 -0.16 17.23 8.19
CA SER A 208 -1.14 18.21 7.70
C SER A 208 -1.03 19.57 8.40
N SER A 209 -0.91 19.60 9.73
CA SER A 209 -0.80 20.88 10.46
C SER A 209 0.47 21.68 10.10
N LEU A 210 1.54 20.99 9.70
CA LEU A 210 2.79 21.62 9.26
C LEU A 210 2.70 22.07 7.80
N ILE A 211 2.04 21.27 6.96
CA ILE A 211 1.76 21.61 5.56
C ILE A 211 0.89 22.85 5.47
N ASP A 212 -0.16 22.93 6.29
CA ASP A 212 -1.06 24.08 6.36
C ASP A 212 -0.27 25.34 6.76
N LEU A 213 0.54 25.25 7.83
CA LEU A 213 1.40 26.35 8.27
C LEU A 213 2.43 26.76 7.21
N ALA A 214 3.03 25.80 6.50
CA ALA A 214 4.02 26.08 5.44
C ALA A 214 3.41 26.76 4.20
N GLN A 215 2.09 26.76 4.05
CA GLN A 215 1.39 27.50 3.00
C GLN A 215 1.06 28.95 3.42
N GLU A 216 1.17 29.29 4.70
CA GLU A 216 0.96 30.65 5.18
C GLU A 216 2.11 31.58 4.76
N PRO A 217 1.83 32.83 4.34
CA PRO A 217 2.87 33.79 4.00
C PRO A 217 3.83 34.03 5.17
N GLY A 218 5.14 34.00 4.90
CA GLY A 218 6.19 34.19 5.92
C GLY A 218 6.56 32.94 6.72
N CYS A 219 5.89 31.80 6.50
CA CYS A 219 6.18 30.55 7.19
C CYS A 219 7.01 29.55 6.37
N GLU A 220 7.75 30.03 5.36
CA GLU A 220 8.55 29.19 4.45
C GLU A 220 9.60 28.33 5.17
N ALA A 221 10.09 28.80 6.32
CA ALA A 221 11.01 28.03 7.14
C ALA A 221 10.42 26.70 7.65
N VAL A 222 9.09 26.53 7.68
CA VAL A 222 8.43 25.27 8.10
C VAL A 222 8.71 24.13 7.12
N ASN A 223 9.01 24.44 5.85
CA ASN A 223 9.30 23.44 4.81
C ASN A 223 10.38 22.43 5.24
N ARG A 224 11.35 22.87 6.06
CA ARG A 224 12.45 22.03 6.58
C ARG A 224 12.03 21.00 7.64
N PHE A 225 10.81 21.06 8.15
CA PHE A 225 10.32 20.12 9.16
C PHE A 225 9.41 19.04 8.54
N ILE A 226 8.94 19.26 7.31
CA ILE A 226 8.04 18.35 6.62
C ILE A 226 8.86 17.25 5.95
N LEU A 227 8.69 16.01 6.43
CA LEU A 227 9.47 14.86 5.99
C LEU A 227 8.57 13.84 5.27
N PRO A 228 8.60 13.78 3.93
CA PRO A 228 7.95 12.73 3.17
C PRO A 228 8.56 11.35 3.42
N VAL A 229 7.70 10.38 3.73
CA VAL A 229 8.11 8.98 3.86
C VAL A 229 7.26 8.09 2.97
N ILE A 230 7.87 7.04 2.41
CA ILE A 230 7.15 5.96 1.72
C ILE A 230 6.95 4.78 2.66
N TYR A 231 5.92 3.98 2.39
CA TYR A 231 5.70 2.68 3.05
C TYR A 231 5.78 1.55 2.02
N GLY A 232 6.62 0.55 2.24
CA GLY A 232 6.74 -0.60 1.33
C GLY A 232 8.09 -1.29 1.38
N PHE A 233 8.83 -1.29 0.27
CA PHE A 233 10.12 -1.95 0.11
C PHE A 233 11.08 -1.07 -0.71
N LEU A 234 12.35 -1.05 -0.33
CA LEU A 234 13.42 -0.38 -1.08
C LEU A 234 14.73 -1.09 -0.82
N GLU A 235 15.37 -1.58 -1.88
CA GLU A 235 16.70 -2.17 -1.79
C GLU A 235 17.44 -2.01 -3.12
N PHE A 236 18.74 -1.66 -3.02
CA PHE A 236 19.63 -1.48 -4.16
C PHE A 236 20.90 -2.31 -3.93
N LYS A 237 21.41 -2.90 -5.00
CA LYS A 237 22.64 -3.70 -5.02
C LYS A 237 23.55 -3.25 -6.15
N SER A 238 24.83 -3.20 -5.87
CA SER A 238 25.86 -3.06 -6.89
C SER A 238 26.30 -4.44 -7.37
N THR A 239 26.43 -4.61 -8.68
CA THR A 239 26.79 -5.89 -9.31
C THR A 239 27.51 -5.65 -10.63
N SER A 240 27.93 -6.71 -11.31
CA SER A 240 28.56 -6.64 -12.62
C SER A 240 28.19 -7.81 -13.50
N ILE A 241 28.03 -7.54 -14.78
CA ILE A 241 27.89 -8.54 -15.84
C ILE A 241 28.95 -8.20 -16.89
N ASN A 242 29.65 -9.21 -17.42
CA ASN A 242 30.71 -9.04 -18.43
C ASN A 242 31.78 -7.99 -18.03
N GLY A 243 32.12 -7.94 -16.74
CA GLY A 243 33.07 -6.97 -16.18
C GLY A 243 32.55 -5.52 -16.08
N LYS A 244 31.33 -5.24 -16.56
CA LYS A 244 30.70 -3.91 -16.51
C LYS A 244 29.85 -3.81 -15.24
N LYS A 245 30.23 -2.88 -14.36
CA LYS A 245 29.54 -2.64 -13.09
C LYS A 245 28.28 -1.81 -13.30
N PHE A 246 27.24 -2.10 -12.53
CA PHE A 246 26.01 -1.32 -12.50
C PHE A 246 25.32 -1.46 -11.15
N ASN A 247 24.40 -0.54 -10.87
CA ASN A 247 23.52 -0.61 -9.72
C ASN A 247 22.12 -1.02 -10.17
N PHE A 248 21.53 -1.91 -9.41
CA PHE A 248 20.22 -2.48 -9.64
C PHE A 248 19.39 -2.37 -8.37
N GLY A 249 18.22 -1.77 -8.47
CA GLY A 249 17.34 -1.58 -7.34
C GLY A 249 15.89 -1.88 -7.64
N LEU A 250 15.16 -2.20 -6.59
CA LEU A 250 13.73 -2.42 -6.62
C LEU A 250 13.09 -1.59 -5.50
N ILE A 251 12.08 -0.83 -5.86
CA ILE A 251 11.27 -0.05 -4.94
C ILE A 251 9.80 -0.41 -5.12
N SER A 252 9.10 -0.68 -4.02
CA SER A 252 7.65 -0.84 -4.00
C SER A 252 7.07 0.19 -3.05
N ARG A 253 6.25 1.09 -3.59
CA ARG A 253 5.54 2.15 -2.85
C ARG A 253 4.09 1.73 -2.66
N ARG A 254 3.63 1.68 -1.41
CA ARG A 254 2.22 1.42 -1.08
C ARG A 254 1.48 2.74 -0.96
N SER A 255 0.31 2.82 -1.57
CA SER A 255 -0.52 4.01 -1.46
C SER A 255 -1.02 4.22 -0.02
N ARG A 256 -1.09 5.48 0.42
CA ARG A 256 -1.73 5.87 1.68
C ARG A 256 -3.26 5.73 1.63
N TYR A 257 -3.86 5.81 0.43
CA TYR A 257 -5.30 5.68 0.26
C TYR A 257 -5.73 4.22 0.36
N ARG A 258 -6.85 3.99 1.07
CA ARG A 258 -7.43 2.66 1.34
C ARG A 258 -6.40 1.59 1.75
N ALA A 259 -5.36 1.98 2.48
CA ALA A 259 -4.42 1.02 3.06
C ALA A 259 -5.15 0.17 4.09
N GLY A 260 -5.02 -1.15 4.02
CA GLY A 260 -5.59 -2.01 5.04
C GLY A 260 -5.14 -3.46 4.99
N THR A 261 -5.69 -4.23 5.90
CA THR A 261 -5.43 -5.66 6.04
C THR A 261 -6.22 -6.47 5.02
N ARG A 262 -5.85 -7.74 4.85
CA ARG A 262 -6.36 -8.63 3.80
C ARG A 262 -7.88 -8.65 3.70
N TYR A 263 -8.60 -8.87 4.79
CA TYR A 263 -10.06 -9.01 4.74
C TYR A 263 -10.81 -7.71 5.03
N PHE A 264 -10.18 -6.75 5.70
CA PHE A 264 -10.85 -5.50 6.11
C PHE A 264 -10.65 -4.34 5.12
N SER A 265 -9.84 -4.50 4.08
CA SER A 265 -9.74 -3.53 2.97
C SER A 265 -9.71 -4.22 1.61
N ARG A 266 -10.81 -4.07 0.85
CA ARG A 266 -11.05 -4.63 -0.48
C ARG A 266 -11.79 -3.63 -1.37
N GLY A 267 -11.64 -3.81 -2.68
CA GLY A 267 -12.38 -3.06 -3.69
C GLY A 267 -11.94 -1.61 -3.80
N ILE A 268 -12.85 -0.81 -4.34
CA ILE A 268 -12.72 0.62 -4.61
C ILE A 268 -13.53 1.46 -3.58
N ASP A 269 -13.19 2.73 -3.40
CA ASP A 269 -14.09 3.73 -2.80
C ASP A 269 -14.78 4.61 -3.86
N LEU A 270 -15.61 5.54 -3.40
CA LEU A 270 -16.33 6.47 -4.26
C LEU A 270 -15.37 7.39 -5.04
N ASP A 271 -14.24 7.77 -4.43
CA ASP A 271 -13.21 8.64 -5.01
C ASP A 271 -12.32 7.93 -6.05
N GLY A 272 -12.56 6.64 -6.31
CA GLY A 272 -11.78 5.87 -7.26
C GLY A 272 -10.45 5.32 -6.72
N ASN A 273 -10.19 5.40 -5.42
CA ASN A 273 -9.02 4.77 -4.81
C ASN A 273 -9.29 3.29 -4.58
N VAL A 274 -8.33 2.43 -4.94
CA VAL A 274 -8.43 0.99 -4.70
C VAL A 274 -7.65 0.58 -3.46
N SER A 275 -8.18 -0.38 -2.73
CA SER A 275 -7.51 -0.97 -1.58
C SER A 275 -6.14 -1.54 -1.95
N ASN A 276 -5.14 -1.21 -1.13
CA ASN A 276 -3.78 -1.76 -1.22
C ASN A 276 -3.10 -1.61 -2.58
N PHE A 277 -3.33 -0.47 -3.24
CA PHE A 277 -2.58 -0.07 -4.43
C PHE A 277 -1.07 -0.01 -4.13
N ASN A 278 -0.26 -0.63 -4.98
CA ASN A 278 1.19 -0.52 -4.94
C ASN A 278 1.73 -0.23 -6.34
N GLU A 279 2.74 0.64 -6.39
CA GLU A 279 3.60 0.82 -7.54
C GLU A 279 4.94 0.14 -7.25
N THR A 280 5.40 -0.70 -8.17
CA THR A 280 6.71 -1.36 -8.10
C THR A 280 7.55 -0.88 -9.26
N GLU A 281 8.70 -0.29 -8.97
CA GLU A 281 9.64 0.23 -9.96
C GLU A 281 10.99 -0.47 -9.80
N MET A 282 11.48 -0.99 -10.91
CA MET A 282 12.83 -1.49 -11.06
C MET A 282 13.69 -0.36 -11.60
N ILE A 283 14.81 -0.05 -10.94
CA ILE A 283 15.74 1.02 -11.33
C ILE A 283 17.10 0.42 -11.63
N PHE A 284 17.68 0.85 -12.74
CA PHE A 284 19.02 0.51 -13.18
C PHE A 284 19.80 1.79 -13.43
N TYR A 285 21.05 1.85 -12.96
CA TYR A 285 21.96 2.92 -13.36
C TYR A 285 23.43 2.49 -13.36
N THR A 286 24.20 3.04 -14.29
CA THR A 286 25.63 2.78 -14.42
C THR A 286 26.36 4.01 -14.95
N ASN A 287 27.64 4.12 -14.60
CA ASN A 287 28.57 5.09 -15.19
C ASN A 287 29.48 4.33 -16.15
N LEU A 288 29.29 4.53 -17.45
CA LEU A 288 30.16 3.94 -18.46
C LEU A 288 31.28 4.93 -18.82
N ASN A 289 32.51 4.51 -18.57
CA ASN A 289 33.68 5.18 -19.12
C ASN A 289 33.77 4.84 -20.61
N SER A 290 33.78 5.85 -21.49
CA SER A 290 33.89 5.69 -22.96
C SER A 290 35.14 4.97 -23.48
N ASN A 291 36.04 4.46 -22.61
CA ASN A 291 37.37 4.00 -23.00
C ASN A 291 37.51 2.50 -23.31
N ASN A 292 36.48 1.65 -23.17
CA ASN A 292 36.67 0.19 -23.30
C ASN A 292 36.00 -0.49 -24.52
N ASN A 293 35.44 0.26 -25.48
CA ASN A 293 34.84 -0.33 -26.68
C ASN A 293 35.72 -0.28 -27.94
N SER A 294 37.02 0.06 -27.83
CA SER A 294 37.96 -0.08 -28.95
C SER A 294 38.77 -1.37 -28.83
N LEU A 295 38.15 -2.51 -29.13
CA LEU A 295 38.86 -3.73 -29.51
C LEU A 295 38.36 -4.17 -30.89
N ASN A 296 39.23 -3.92 -31.89
CA ASN A 296 39.23 -4.34 -33.30
C ASN A 296 38.29 -3.56 -34.24
N HIS A 297 38.74 -2.90 -35.32
CA HIS A 297 39.60 -3.39 -36.40
C HIS A 297 40.34 -2.22 -37.11
N ASN A 298 41.56 -2.47 -37.59
CA ASN A 298 42.40 -1.53 -38.33
C ASN A 298 41.73 -1.03 -39.63
N GLN A 299 41.73 0.28 -39.90
CA GLN A 299 42.47 0.93 -41.00
C GLN A 299 42.02 2.39 -41.26
N HIS A 300 43.03 3.22 -41.54
CA HIS A 300 43.04 4.56 -42.12
C HIS A 300 42.73 5.80 -41.25
N GLN A 301 43.83 6.52 -40.99
CA GLN A 301 43.95 7.92 -40.55
C GLN A 301 43.03 8.86 -41.35
N GLN A 302 42.34 9.77 -40.66
CA GLN A 302 42.64 11.22 -40.64
C GLN A 302 41.55 12.00 -39.87
N HIS A 303 41.99 13.08 -39.23
CA HIS A 303 41.28 14.11 -38.47
C HIS A 303 41.00 13.85 -36.97
N LEU A 304 41.88 14.43 -36.15
CA LEU A 304 41.69 14.75 -34.72
C LEU A 304 40.51 15.71 -34.53
N PRO A 305 39.71 15.51 -33.48
CA PRO A 305 39.25 16.58 -32.61
C PRO A 305 40.10 16.57 -31.33
N THR A 306 40.74 17.70 -31.09
CA THR A 306 41.47 18.05 -29.87
C THR A 306 40.52 18.07 -28.66
N SER A 307 40.94 17.38 -27.59
CA SER A 307 40.50 17.55 -26.19
C SER A 307 38.99 17.54 -25.92
N SER A 308 38.33 16.40 -26.06
CA SER A 308 37.08 16.13 -25.34
C SER A 308 37.42 15.64 -23.93
N THR A 309 37.17 16.47 -22.92
CA THR A 309 37.12 16.10 -21.51
C THR A 309 36.41 14.74 -21.35
N MET A 310 37.04 13.80 -20.64
CA MET A 310 36.48 12.46 -20.37
C MET A 310 35.08 12.57 -19.75
N ALA A 311 34.03 12.50 -20.58
CA ALA A 311 32.65 12.54 -20.10
C ALA A 311 32.28 11.13 -19.62
N ASN A 312 32.15 10.98 -18.30
CA ASN A 312 31.61 9.78 -17.70
C ASN A 312 30.10 9.75 -18.00
N ARG A 313 29.65 8.78 -18.81
CA ARG A 313 28.26 8.72 -19.30
C ARG A 313 27.39 8.00 -18.27
N LEU A 314 26.54 8.75 -17.57
CA LEU A 314 25.54 8.19 -16.67
C LEU A 314 24.37 7.65 -17.50
N ILE A 315 24.11 6.35 -17.41
CA ILE A 315 22.93 5.72 -17.96
C ILE A 315 21.97 5.44 -16.81
N MET A 316 20.70 5.79 -17.01
CA MET A 316 19.62 5.52 -16.08
C MET A 316 18.46 4.88 -16.81
N ALA A 317 17.88 3.83 -16.22
CA ALA A 317 16.67 3.21 -16.73
C ALA A 317 15.72 2.89 -15.59
N SER A 318 14.42 2.95 -15.86
CA SER A 318 13.42 2.43 -14.93
C SER A 318 12.25 1.74 -15.64
N PHE A 319 11.63 0.82 -14.92
CA PHE A 319 10.46 0.09 -15.37
C PHE A 319 9.44 0.01 -14.24
N VAL A 320 8.25 0.58 -14.48
CA VAL A 320 7.17 0.70 -13.51
C VAL A 320 6.06 -0.30 -13.81
N GLN A 321 5.56 -0.96 -12.77
CA GLN A 321 4.39 -1.82 -12.80
C GLN A 321 3.46 -1.49 -11.64
N THR A 322 2.16 -1.73 -11.80
CA THR A 322 1.17 -1.47 -10.74
C THR A 322 0.45 -2.75 -10.32
N ARG A 323 -0.08 -2.73 -9.10
CA ARG A 323 -1.00 -3.75 -8.58
C ARG A 323 -1.94 -3.14 -7.56
N GLY A 324 -3.10 -3.73 -7.38
CA GLY A 324 -4.06 -3.29 -6.38
C GLY A 324 -5.25 -4.22 -6.30
N SER A 325 -6.21 -3.88 -5.45
CA SER A 325 -7.51 -4.56 -5.47
C SER A 325 -8.19 -4.37 -6.82
N VAL A 326 -9.06 -5.32 -7.17
CA VAL A 326 -9.95 -5.20 -8.33
C VAL A 326 -10.85 -3.99 -8.10
N PRO A 327 -10.92 -3.02 -9.05
CA PRO A 327 -11.61 -1.74 -8.91
C PRO A 327 -13.13 -1.87 -9.05
N ILE A 328 -13.73 -2.68 -8.20
CA ILE A 328 -15.19 -2.82 -8.05
C ILE A 328 -15.53 -2.75 -6.56
N PHE A 329 -16.80 -2.54 -6.22
CA PHE A 329 -17.26 -2.59 -4.85
C PHE A 329 -17.44 -4.06 -4.40
N TRP A 330 -16.48 -4.59 -3.66
CA TRP A 330 -16.55 -5.94 -3.12
C TRP A 330 -15.88 -6.06 -1.76
N THR A 331 -16.29 -7.08 -1.00
CA THR A 331 -15.73 -7.37 0.33
C THR A 331 -15.71 -8.87 0.58
N GLU A 332 -14.82 -9.30 1.46
CA GLU A 332 -14.85 -10.64 2.05
C GLU A 332 -15.36 -10.51 3.47
N ILE A 333 -16.45 -11.21 3.78
CA ILE A 333 -17.00 -11.19 5.12
C ILE A 333 -16.27 -12.24 5.93
N ASN A 334 -15.35 -11.78 6.77
CA ASN A 334 -14.55 -12.66 7.59
C ASN A 334 -15.47 -13.43 8.57
N ASN A 335 -15.29 -14.74 8.61
CA ASN A 335 -15.95 -15.67 9.52
C ASN A 335 -14.89 -16.73 9.89
N LEU A 336 -15.10 -17.53 10.95
CA LEU A 336 -14.14 -18.58 11.33
C LEU A 336 -14.01 -19.71 10.28
N ARG A 337 -14.55 -19.57 9.06
CA ARG A 337 -14.32 -20.51 7.97
C ARG A 337 -12.97 -20.21 7.34
N TYR A 338 -12.35 -21.25 6.78
CA TYR A 338 -11.05 -21.11 6.12
C TYR A 338 -11.08 -20.17 4.90
N LYS A 339 -12.21 -20.16 4.17
CA LYS A 339 -12.48 -19.20 3.10
C LYS A 339 -13.64 -18.31 3.54
N PRO A 340 -13.44 -16.98 3.62
CA PRO A 340 -14.52 -16.06 3.97
C PRO A 340 -15.59 -16.05 2.87
N ASP A 341 -16.73 -15.41 3.13
CA ASP A 341 -17.79 -15.28 2.12
C ASP A 341 -17.53 -14.03 1.25
N LEU A 342 -17.37 -14.22 -0.07
CA LEU A 342 -17.21 -13.13 -1.03
C LEU A 342 -18.57 -12.48 -1.30
N LYS A 343 -18.64 -11.15 -1.15
CA LYS A 343 -19.82 -10.35 -1.48
C LYS A 343 -19.44 -9.23 -2.44
N ILE A 344 -20.08 -9.22 -3.60
CA ILE A 344 -20.07 -8.08 -4.53
C ILE A 344 -21.21 -7.17 -4.12
N MET A 345 -20.93 -5.88 -4.01
CA MET A 345 -21.90 -4.88 -3.59
C MET A 345 -22.46 -4.22 -4.85
N ASP A 346 -23.79 -4.17 -4.93
CA ASP A 346 -24.49 -3.51 -6.03
C ASP A 346 -24.61 -2.01 -5.71
N VAL A 347 -23.54 -1.27 -6.00
CA VAL A 347 -23.45 0.18 -5.76
C VAL A 347 -23.69 0.89 -7.10
N PRO A 348 -24.69 1.77 -7.22
CA PRO A 348 -24.99 2.46 -8.49
C PRO A 348 -23.78 3.22 -9.06
N GLN A 349 -22.94 3.78 -8.19
CA GLN A 349 -21.74 4.54 -8.54
C GLN A 349 -20.55 3.65 -8.96
N THR A 350 -20.70 2.32 -9.05
CA THR A 350 -19.58 1.42 -9.39
C THR A 350 -18.88 1.84 -10.68
N GLN A 351 -19.64 2.18 -11.73
CA GLN A 351 -19.07 2.59 -13.01
C GLN A 351 -18.35 3.94 -12.93
N GLU A 352 -18.92 4.90 -12.19
CA GLU A 352 -18.32 6.23 -11.99
C GLU A 352 -17.00 6.15 -11.23
N SER A 353 -16.96 5.42 -10.12
CA SER A 353 -15.73 5.22 -9.35
C SER A 353 -14.67 4.45 -10.15
N MET A 354 -15.09 3.45 -10.93
CA MET A 354 -14.18 2.70 -11.81
C MET A 354 -13.61 3.59 -12.92
N LYS A 355 -14.44 4.48 -13.49
CA LYS A 355 -14.01 5.48 -14.47
C LYS A 355 -12.99 6.45 -13.85
N ALA A 356 -13.31 7.05 -12.70
CA ALA A 356 -12.42 7.96 -11.99
C ALA A 356 -11.07 7.31 -11.68
N HIS A 357 -11.09 6.04 -11.26
CA HIS A 357 -9.89 5.26 -11.01
C HIS A 357 -9.01 5.14 -12.26
N PHE A 358 -9.58 4.66 -13.36
CA PHE A 358 -8.78 4.42 -14.57
C PHE A 358 -8.39 5.70 -15.31
N ASP A 359 -9.21 6.75 -15.25
CA ASP A 359 -8.82 8.06 -15.77
C ASP A 359 -7.57 8.58 -15.04
N GLN A 360 -7.53 8.48 -13.72
CA GLN A 360 -6.33 8.80 -12.94
C GLN A 360 -5.14 7.90 -13.31
N GLN A 361 -5.35 6.59 -13.48
CA GLN A 361 -4.26 5.69 -13.90
C GLN A 361 -3.73 6.06 -15.29
N VAL A 362 -4.60 6.41 -16.23
CA VAL A 362 -4.24 6.81 -17.59
C VAL A 362 -3.52 8.14 -17.61
N GLU A 363 -3.97 9.12 -16.82
CA GLU A 363 -3.29 10.41 -16.68
C GLU A 363 -1.86 10.22 -16.15
N ILE A 364 -1.69 9.37 -15.15
CA ILE A 364 -0.40 9.19 -14.50
C ILE A 364 0.51 8.30 -15.35
N TYR A 365 0.06 7.14 -15.82
CA TYR A 365 0.92 6.11 -16.42
C TYR A 365 0.74 5.92 -17.92
N GLY A 366 -0.26 6.56 -18.54
CA GLY A 366 -0.71 6.26 -19.90
C GLY A 366 -1.50 4.95 -19.96
N ASP A 367 -1.43 4.22 -21.07
CA ASP A 367 -2.32 3.08 -21.31
C ASP A 367 -2.19 1.99 -20.22
N GLN A 368 -3.29 1.28 -19.97
CA GLN A 368 -3.40 0.33 -18.86
C GLN A 368 -3.61 -1.09 -19.37
N TYR A 369 -2.61 -1.95 -19.19
CA TYR A 369 -2.71 -3.38 -19.49
C TYR A 369 -3.11 -4.15 -18.22
N LEU A 370 -4.41 -4.46 -18.12
CA LEU A 370 -5.02 -5.10 -16.96
C LEU A 370 -4.87 -6.62 -17.05
N VAL A 371 -3.79 -7.14 -16.48
CA VAL A 371 -3.56 -8.60 -16.39
C VAL A 371 -4.33 -9.16 -15.21
N ASN A 372 -5.43 -9.86 -15.49
CA ASN A 372 -6.25 -10.50 -14.48
C ASN A 372 -5.84 -11.97 -14.27
N LEU A 373 -5.30 -12.26 -13.08
CA LEU A 373 -4.82 -13.59 -12.67
C LEU A 373 -5.86 -14.38 -11.85
N VAL A 374 -7.08 -13.84 -11.72
CA VAL A 374 -8.18 -14.43 -10.96
C VAL A 374 -8.68 -15.71 -11.62
N ASN A 375 -9.10 -16.68 -10.80
CA ASN A 375 -9.59 -17.96 -11.32
C ASN A 375 -10.88 -17.80 -12.12
N SER A 376 -10.93 -18.47 -13.27
CA SER A 376 -12.11 -18.56 -14.15
C SER A 376 -13.26 -19.38 -13.56
N SER A 377 -12.97 -20.15 -12.50
CA SER A 377 -13.91 -21.07 -11.86
C SER A 377 -13.82 -21.00 -10.33
N GLY A 378 -14.92 -21.39 -9.68
CA GLY A 378 -15.01 -21.45 -8.22
C GLY A 378 -15.20 -20.09 -7.55
N TYR A 379 -14.64 -19.95 -6.34
CA TYR A 379 -14.90 -18.84 -5.42
C TYR A 379 -14.53 -17.45 -5.97
N GLU A 380 -13.50 -17.33 -6.81
CA GLU A 380 -13.05 -16.03 -7.33
C GLU A 380 -13.81 -15.57 -8.60
N LYS A 381 -14.58 -16.46 -9.25
CA LYS A 381 -15.27 -16.21 -10.53
C LYS A 381 -16.19 -14.98 -10.50
N PRO A 382 -17.00 -14.73 -9.45
CA PRO A 382 -17.87 -13.56 -9.42
C PRO A 382 -17.09 -12.24 -9.58
N VAL A 383 -15.96 -12.09 -8.89
CA VAL A 383 -15.13 -10.86 -8.98
C VAL A 383 -14.54 -10.72 -10.37
N LYS A 384 -14.11 -11.82 -10.99
CA LYS A 384 -13.63 -11.82 -12.38
C LYS A 384 -14.72 -11.33 -13.34
N ASP A 385 -15.90 -11.95 -13.29
CA ASP A 385 -16.99 -11.66 -14.23
C ASP A 385 -17.48 -10.21 -14.12
N TYR A 386 -17.59 -9.68 -12.90
CA TYR A 386 -17.96 -8.28 -12.67
C TYR A 386 -16.87 -7.32 -13.12
N TYR A 387 -15.60 -7.66 -12.91
CA TYR A 387 -14.50 -6.80 -13.35
C TYR A 387 -14.42 -6.71 -14.88
N GLU A 388 -14.50 -7.87 -15.55
CA GLU A 388 -14.49 -7.95 -17.00
C GLU A 388 -15.67 -7.20 -17.63
N ARG A 389 -16.86 -7.34 -17.04
CA ARG A 389 -18.04 -6.57 -17.44
C ARG A 389 -17.84 -5.08 -17.22
N GLY A 390 -17.34 -4.68 -16.06
CA GLY A 390 -17.10 -3.27 -15.74
C GLY A 390 -16.15 -2.61 -16.72
N VAL A 391 -15.03 -3.25 -17.04
CA VAL A 391 -14.07 -2.75 -18.04
C VAL A 391 -14.71 -2.66 -19.43
N ARG A 392 -15.53 -3.65 -19.82
CA ARG A 392 -16.24 -3.62 -21.10
C ARG A 392 -17.26 -2.48 -21.18
N GLU A 393 -17.97 -2.22 -20.10
CA GLU A 393 -18.96 -1.13 -20.00
C GLU A 393 -18.31 0.25 -20.02
N LEU A 394 -17.12 0.40 -19.44
CA LEU A 394 -16.34 1.65 -19.53
C LEU A 394 -15.98 2.03 -20.96
N GLY A 395 -15.75 1.04 -21.84
CA GLY A 395 -15.46 1.26 -23.26
C GLY A 395 -14.25 2.16 -23.54
N ASN A 396 -13.33 2.31 -22.58
CA ASN A 396 -12.17 3.20 -22.73
C ASN A 396 -11.09 2.50 -23.59
N PRO A 397 -10.71 3.05 -24.76
CA PRO A 397 -9.77 2.41 -25.68
C PRO A 397 -8.33 2.33 -25.14
N ARG A 398 -7.99 3.09 -24.08
CA ARG A 398 -6.68 3.07 -23.42
C ARG A 398 -6.56 1.99 -22.32
N ILE A 399 -7.61 1.19 -22.14
CA ILE A 399 -7.67 0.13 -21.14
C ILE A 399 -7.74 -1.21 -21.85
N HIS A 400 -6.71 -2.03 -21.69
CA HIS A 400 -6.57 -3.33 -22.34
C HIS A 400 -6.72 -4.44 -21.31
N TYR A 401 -7.83 -5.17 -21.36
CA TYR A 401 -8.07 -6.28 -20.43
C TYR A 401 -7.49 -7.59 -20.96
N VAL A 402 -6.61 -8.21 -20.18
CA VAL A 402 -5.95 -9.48 -20.52
C VAL A 402 -6.23 -10.50 -19.43
N TYR A 403 -6.93 -11.57 -19.80
CA TYR A 403 -7.20 -12.68 -18.89
C TYR A 403 -6.12 -13.75 -18.99
N PHE A 404 -5.54 -14.16 -17.85
CA PHE A 404 -4.55 -15.22 -17.80
C PHE A 404 -4.86 -16.21 -16.66
N ASP A 405 -5.21 -17.45 -17.00
CA ASP A 405 -5.51 -18.49 -16.00
C ASP A 405 -4.21 -19.04 -15.38
N PHE A 406 -3.69 -18.32 -14.40
CA PHE A 406 -2.45 -18.67 -13.72
C PHE A 406 -2.48 -20.06 -13.09
N HIS A 407 -3.64 -20.52 -12.58
CA HIS A 407 -3.75 -21.81 -11.90
C HIS A 407 -3.76 -22.98 -12.88
N HIS A 408 -4.34 -22.80 -14.06
CA HIS A 408 -4.26 -23.79 -15.13
C HIS A 408 -2.86 -23.82 -15.76
N GLU A 409 -2.33 -22.65 -16.08
CA GLU A 409 -1.04 -22.53 -16.76
C GLU A 409 0.10 -22.98 -15.85
N CYS A 410 0.21 -22.44 -14.63
CA CYS A 410 1.33 -22.74 -13.73
C CYS A 410 1.11 -23.99 -12.84
N ARG A 411 0.25 -24.95 -13.24
CA ARG A 411 0.10 -26.23 -12.51
C ARG A 411 1.46 -26.92 -12.37
N GLY A 412 1.75 -27.39 -11.15
CA GLY A 412 3.02 -28.05 -10.85
C GLY A 412 4.22 -27.11 -10.68
N LEU A 413 3.99 -25.81 -10.42
CA LEU A 413 5.04 -24.79 -10.25
C LEU A 413 5.87 -24.53 -11.54
N ARG A 414 5.25 -24.77 -12.70
CA ARG A 414 5.82 -24.48 -14.01
C ARG A 414 5.61 -23.02 -14.40
N PHE A 415 6.40 -22.13 -13.80
CA PHE A 415 6.35 -20.70 -14.08
C PHE A 415 7.09 -20.31 -15.37
N ASP A 416 7.77 -21.26 -16.02
CA ASP A 416 8.17 -21.16 -17.43
C ASP A 416 6.97 -20.80 -18.32
N ARG A 417 5.76 -21.18 -17.93
CA ARG A 417 4.54 -20.84 -18.67
C ARG A 417 4.06 -19.40 -18.50
N VAL A 418 4.63 -18.65 -17.55
CA VAL A 418 4.46 -17.18 -17.52
C VAL A 418 5.10 -16.55 -18.76
N GLN A 419 6.07 -17.23 -19.40
CA GLN A 419 6.61 -16.79 -20.67
C GLN A 419 5.51 -16.67 -21.73
N ARG A 420 4.48 -17.53 -21.75
CA ARG A 420 3.35 -17.40 -22.69
C ARG A 420 2.58 -16.09 -22.54
N LEU A 421 2.45 -15.60 -21.30
CA LEU A 421 1.85 -14.30 -21.04
C LEU A 421 2.74 -13.18 -21.57
N ILE A 422 4.06 -13.31 -21.41
CA ILE A 422 5.02 -12.35 -21.97
C ILE A 422 4.95 -12.39 -23.50
N ASP A 423 4.95 -13.57 -24.12
CA ASP A 423 4.86 -13.74 -25.57
C ASP A 423 3.56 -13.13 -26.12
N GLN A 424 2.44 -13.26 -25.39
CA GLN A 424 1.17 -12.61 -25.75
C GLN A 424 1.24 -11.08 -25.65
N LEU A 425 1.99 -10.55 -24.68
CA LEU A 425 2.12 -9.12 -24.44
C LEU A 425 3.32 -8.50 -25.18
N GLU A 426 4.19 -9.30 -25.80
CA GLU A 426 5.52 -8.86 -26.24
C GLU A 426 5.44 -7.72 -27.26
N GLU A 427 4.55 -7.85 -28.24
CA GLU A 427 4.34 -6.81 -29.26
C GLU A 427 3.89 -5.49 -28.63
N ASP A 428 2.94 -5.54 -27.69
CA ASP A 428 2.47 -4.36 -26.96
C ASP A 428 3.54 -3.80 -26.02
N LEU A 429 4.33 -4.67 -25.37
CA LEU A 429 5.41 -4.27 -24.48
C LEU A 429 6.51 -3.51 -25.24
N ILE A 430 6.85 -3.96 -26.45
CA ILE A 430 7.88 -3.34 -27.30
C ILE A 430 7.34 -2.06 -27.95
N ASN A 431 6.17 -2.11 -28.58
CA ASN A 431 5.68 -1.04 -29.44
C ASN A 431 4.86 0.02 -28.68
N ASN A 432 4.13 -0.39 -27.63
CA ASN A 432 3.10 0.42 -26.98
C ASN A 432 3.38 0.72 -25.49
N GLN A 433 4.38 0.08 -24.87
CA GLN A 433 4.76 0.35 -23.48
C GLN A 433 6.14 0.98 -23.34
N GLY A 434 7.15 0.32 -23.89
CA GLY A 434 8.55 0.69 -23.69
C GLY A 434 8.98 0.65 -22.22
N TYR A 435 10.07 1.35 -21.93
CA TYR A 435 10.58 1.57 -20.58
C TYR A 435 11.27 2.92 -20.51
N PHE A 436 11.50 3.45 -19.32
CA PHE A 436 12.29 4.68 -19.21
C PHE A 436 13.76 4.38 -19.44
N PHE A 437 14.40 5.12 -20.35
CA PHE A 437 15.83 5.03 -20.60
C PHE A 437 16.38 6.41 -20.93
N GLN A 438 17.36 6.84 -20.15
CA GLN A 438 18.05 8.10 -20.30
C GLN A 438 19.55 7.84 -20.38
N GLU A 439 20.18 8.50 -21.35
CA GLU A 439 21.62 8.54 -21.49
C GLU A 439 22.08 9.97 -21.23
N ASP A 440 23.09 10.15 -20.40
CA ASP A 440 23.55 11.48 -19.98
C ASP A 440 22.44 12.28 -19.25
N ASP A 441 22.77 13.45 -18.71
CA ASP A 441 21.82 14.19 -17.86
C ASP A 441 20.64 14.83 -18.63
N SER A 442 20.74 14.94 -19.95
CA SER A 442 19.78 15.68 -20.79
C SER A 442 19.11 14.87 -21.90
N ASN A 443 19.60 13.66 -22.24
CA ASN A 443 19.09 12.92 -23.40
C ASN A 443 18.19 11.74 -22.97
N ILE A 444 16.88 12.03 -22.88
CA ILE A 444 15.85 11.00 -22.67
C ILE A 444 15.61 10.26 -23.98
N VAL A 445 16.04 9.01 -24.03
CA VAL A 445 16.01 8.17 -25.22
C VAL A 445 14.67 7.43 -25.35
N MET A 446 14.10 7.00 -24.23
CA MET A 446 12.83 6.29 -24.20
C MET A 446 12.03 6.68 -22.96
N LYS A 447 10.70 6.81 -23.13
CA LYS A 447 9.74 7.00 -22.06
C LYS A 447 8.85 5.78 -21.99
N GLN A 448 8.54 5.33 -20.78
CA GLN A 448 7.46 4.39 -20.54
C GLN A 448 6.13 5.14 -20.64
N VAL A 449 5.25 4.68 -21.53
CA VAL A 449 3.96 5.34 -21.84
C VAL A 449 2.73 4.50 -21.50
N SER A 450 2.93 3.31 -20.94
CA SER A 450 1.87 2.45 -20.42
C SER A 450 2.39 1.59 -19.26
N VAL A 451 1.50 0.93 -18.52
CA VAL A 451 1.88 0.01 -17.44
C VAL A 451 1.04 -1.27 -17.46
N VAL A 452 1.69 -2.37 -17.07
CA VAL A 452 0.98 -3.60 -16.71
C VAL A 452 0.49 -3.50 -15.28
N ARG A 453 -0.83 -3.56 -15.11
CA ARG A 453 -1.50 -3.69 -13.82
C ARG A 453 -1.87 -5.14 -13.57
N SER A 454 -1.17 -5.78 -12.64
CA SER A 454 -1.48 -7.15 -12.23
C SER A 454 -2.58 -7.17 -11.15
N ASN A 455 -3.68 -7.86 -11.43
CA ASN A 455 -4.80 -8.03 -10.50
C ASN A 455 -4.87 -9.48 -10.02
N CYS A 456 -5.05 -9.65 -8.72
CA CYS A 456 -5.22 -10.95 -8.09
C CYS A 456 -6.13 -10.79 -6.88
N MET A 457 -7.03 -11.75 -6.68
CA MET A 457 -7.94 -11.70 -5.54
C MET A 457 -7.18 -11.84 -4.22
N ASP A 458 -6.11 -12.63 -4.14
CA ASP A 458 -5.64 -13.09 -2.84
C ASP A 458 -4.14 -13.41 -2.71
N CYS A 459 -3.47 -13.70 -3.81
CA CYS A 459 -2.11 -14.23 -3.79
C CYS A 459 -1.15 -13.18 -4.32
N LEU A 460 -0.50 -12.48 -3.39
CA LEU A 460 0.67 -11.66 -3.72
C LEU A 460 1.71 -12.47 -4.49
N ASP A 461 1.81 -13.77 -4.22
CA ASP A 461 2.74 -14.69 -4.90
C ASP A 461 2.49 -14.75 -6.41
N ARG A 462 1.21 -14.80 -6.87
CA ARG A 462 0.88 -14.83 -8.31
C ARG A 462 1.32 -13.54 -8.99
N THR A 463 0.98 -12.40 -8.40
CA THR A 463 1.33 -11.07 -8.94
C THR A 463 2.83 -10.85 -8.91
N ASN A 464 3.53 -11.27 -7.85
CA ASN A 464 4.97 -11.09 -7.73
C ASN A 464 5.73 -11.90 -8.79
N VAL A 465 5.28 -13.12 -9.08
CA VAL A 465 5.86 -13.91 -10.16
C VAL A 465 5.70 -13.20 -11.49
N VAL A 466 4.48 -12.79 -11.87
CA VAL A 466 4.23 -12.07 -13.13
C VAL A 466 5.05 -10.78 -13.20
N GLN A 467 5.07 -9.98 -12.13
CA GLN A 467 5.84 -8.74 -12.08
C GLN A 467 7.35 -8.98 -12.24
N SER A 468 7.88 -10.04 -11.60
CA SER A 468 9.29 -10.40 -11.70
C SER A 468 9.68 -10.89 -13.09
N SER A 469 8.81 -11.66 -13.76
CA SER A 469 9.07 -12.15 -15.12
C SER A 469 9.05 -11.00 -16.14
N LEU A 470 8.07 -10.09 -16.05
CA LEU A 470 8.03 -8.88 -16.88
C LEU A 470 9.26 -8.00 -16.65
N ALA A 471 9.61 -7.77 -15.38
CA ALA A 471 10.79 -6.98 -15.04
C ALA A 471 12.09 -7.60 -15.56
N LYS A 472 12.24 -8.93 -15.52
CA LYS A 472 13.40 -9.63 -16.06
C LYS A 472 13.51 -9.47 -17.58
N TRP A 473 12.38 -9.60 -18.29
CA TRP A 473 12.33 -9.37 -19.74
C TRP A 473 12.75 -7.93 -20.06
N THR A 474 12.16 -6.92 -19.39
CA THR A 474 12.53 -5.51 -19.61
C THR A 474 13.98 -5.22 -19.24
N LEU A 475 14.48 -5.78 -18.14
CA LEU A 475 15.87 -5.60 -17.71
C LEU A 475 16.85 -6.13 -18.74
N THR A 476 16.52 -7.25 -19.39
CA THR A 476 17.35 -7.83 -20.46
C THR A 476 17.49 -6.84 -21.62
N GLN A 477 16.40 -6.18 -22.00
CA GLN A 477 16.41 -5.14 -23.03
C GLN A 477 17.21 -3.89 -22.60
N GLN A 478 17.05 -3.46 -21.35
CA GLN A 478 17.81 -2.33 -20.77
C GLN A 478 19.32 -2.61 -20.76
N LEU A 479 19.73 -3.82 -20.32
CA LEU A 479 21.13 -4.23 -20.25
C LEU A 479 21.78 -4.38 -21.63
N ARG A 480 21.01 -4.85 -22.62
CA ARG A 480 21.46 -4.89 -24.04
C ARG A 480 21.67 -3.49 -24.57
N ARG A 481 20.71 -2.60 -24.35
CA ARG A 481 20.80 -1.20 -24.80
C ARG A 481 21.98 -0.45 -24.15
N SER A 482 22.25 -0.71 -22.86
CA SER A 482 23.42 -0.14 -22.19
C SER A 482 24.75 -0.83 -22.58
N GLY A 483 24.71 -1.83 -23.47
CA GLY A 483 25.88 -2.60 -23.90
C GLY A 483 26.51 -3.46 -22.80
N ILE A 484 25.79 -3.76 -21.71
CA ILE A 484 26.27 -4.63 -20.63
C ILE A 484 26.08 -6.11 -21.01
N LEU A 485 24.93 -6.42 -21.60
CA LEU A 485 24.58 -7.75 -22.09
C LEU A 485 24.71 -7.77 -23.62
N PHE A 486 25.26 -8.84 -24.20
CA PHE A 486 25.32 -8.96 -25.66
C PHE A 486 23.95 -9.37 -26.25
N GLU A 487 23.71 -9.11 -27.54
CA GLU A 487 22.41 -9.39 -28.18
C GLU A 487 21.99 -10.86 -28.08
N ASN A 488 22.94 -11.78 -28.29
CA ASN A 488 22.69 -13.23 -28.24
C ASN A 488 22.81 -13.83 -26.83
N GLU A 489 23.12 -13.01 -25.83
CA GLU A 489 23.30 -13.46 -24.46
C GLU A 489 21.97 -13.43 -23.71
N SER A 490 21.72 -14.47 -22.91
CA SER A 490 20.56 -14.56 -22.04
C SER A 490 20.94 -14.16 -20.63
N LEU A 491 20.11 -13.35 -19.97
CA LEU A 491 20.32 -12.99 -18.58
C LEU A 491 20.37 -14.21 -17.64
N ASP A 492 19.74 -15.34 -18.02
CA ASP A 492 19.77 -16.58 -17.25
C ASP A 492 21.15 -17.25 -17.19
N SER A 493 22.06 -16.95 -18.12
CA SER A 493 23.43 -17.48 -18.11
C SER A 493 24.26 -16.90 -16.94
N HIS A 494 23.88 -15.72 -16.45
CA HIS A 494 24.57 -15.05 -15.34
C HIS A 494 24.00 -15.49 -13.99
N HIS A 495 24.39 -16.67 -13.54
CA HIS A 495 23.87 -17.29 -12.31
C HIS A 495 24.00 -16.41 -11.05
N GLU A 496 25.12 -15.70 -10.88
CA GLU A 496 25.34 -14.82 -9.72
C GLU A 496 24.34 -13.65 -9.72
N PHE A 497 24.18 -12.98 -10.86
CA PHE A 497 23.21 -11.91 -11.01
C PHE A 497 21.77 -12.43 -10.83
N MET A 498 21.43 -13.57 -11.42
CA MET A 498 20.11 -14.16 -11.28
C MET A 498 19.79 -14.57 -9.84
N PHE A 499 20.77 -15.03 -9.07
CA PHE A 499 20.60 -15.28 -7.65
C PHE A 499 20.28 -13.99 -6.89
N LEU A 500 20.98 -12.89 -7.18
CA LEU A 500 20.70 -11.57 -6.63
C LEU A 500 19.30 -11.08 -7.00
N PHE A 501 18.93 -11.16 -8.29
CA PHE A 501 17.62 -10.77 -8.80
C PHE A 501 16.49 -11.52 -8.10
N ARG A 502 16.59 -12.85 -7.99
CA ARG A 502 15.60 -13.70 -7.33
C ARG A 502 15.43 -13.39 -5.85
N ASN A 503 16.54 -13.17 -5.14
CA ASN A 503 16.47 -12.79 -3.73
C ASN A 503 15.80 -11.43 -3.54
N LEU A 504 16.16 -10.42 -4.35
CA LEU A 504 15.56 -9.09 -4.29
C LEU A 504 14.03 -9.13 -4.50
N TRP A 505 13.57 -9.90 -5.49
CA TRP A 505 12.13 -10.08 -5.74
C TRP A 505 11.43 -10.92 -4.67
N ALA A 506 12.12 -11.85 -4.01
CA ALA A 506 11.59 -12.60 -2.88
C ALA A 506 11.45 -11.71 -1.64
N ASP A 507 12.46 -10.88 -1.34
CA ASP A 507 12.45 -9.94 -0.22
C ASP A 507 11.36 -8.87 -0.40
N ASN A 508 11.17 -8.37 -1.64
CA ASN A 508 10.05 -7.51 -2.00
C ASN A 508 8.68 -8.18 -1.75
N ALA A 509 8.52 -9.44 -2.17
CA ALA A 509 7.29 -10.19 -1.93
C ALA A 509 7.00 -10.33 -0.42
N ASP A 510 8.03 -10.66 0.36
CA ASP A 510 7.92 -10.78 1.82
C ASP A 510 7.55 -9.45 2.48
N ALA A 511 8.19 -8.35 2.10
CA ALA A 511 7.93 -7.02 2.64
C ALA A 511 6.47 -6.60 2.38
N VAL A 512 6.00 -6.72 1.14
CA VAL A 512 4.62 -6.32 0.81
C VAL A 512 3.58 -7.31 1.35
N SER A 513 3.91 -8.60 1.46
CA SER A 513 3.02 -9.57 2.13
C SER A 513 2.85 -9.25 3.60
N LYS A 514 3.94 -8.90 4.30
CA LYS A 514 3.87 -8.51 5.72
C LYS A 514 3.00 -7.27 5.90
N ALA A 515 3.12 -6.29 5.01
CA ALA A 515 2.29 -5.09 4.99
C ALA A 515 0.79 -5.37 4.81
N TYR A 516 0.44 -6.42 4.08
CA TYR A 516 -0.94 -6.75 3.71
C TYR A 516 -1.60 -7.81 4.61
N SER A 517 -0.92 -8.94 4.84
CA SER A 517 -1.42 -10.13 5.56
C SER A 517 -0.77 -10.35 6.93
N GLY A 518 0.23 -9.54 7.29
CA GLY A 518 0.95 -9.67 8.56
C GLY A 518 1.97 -10.81 8.61
N THR A 519 2.09 -11.64 7.57
CA THR A 519 3.11 -12.68 7.46
C THR A 519 3.94 -12.49 6.19
N GLY A 520 5.09 -13.18 6.10
CA GLY A 520 5.84 -13.30 4.84
C GLY A 520 4.98 -13.87 3.72
N ALA A 521 5.45 -13.72 2.47
CA ALA A 521 4.81 -14.29 1.30
C ALA A 521 4.85 -15.82 1.38
N LEU A 522 3.93 -16.51 0.70
CA LEU A 522 4.04 -17.96 0.59
C LEU A 522 4.90 -18.26 -0.63
N LYS A 523 5.55 -19.43 -0.63
CA LYS A 523 6.38 -19.88 -1.76
C LYS A 523 7.57 -18.97 -2.08
N THR A 524 8.06 -18.18 -1.12
CA THR A 524 9.26 -17.34 -1.32
C THR A 524 10.50 -18.17 -1.66
N ASP A 525 10.65 -19.35 -1.06
CA ASP A 525 11.66 -20.34 -1.41
C ASP A 525 11.66 -20.71 -2.89
N PHE A 526 10.47 -20.76 -3.49
CA PHE A 526 10.37 -21.03 -4.92
C PHE A 526 10.92 -19.86 -5.73
N THR A 527 10.58 -18.62 -5.38
CA THR A 527 11.16 -17.44 -6.02
C THR A 527 12.68 -17.41 -5.88
N ARG A 528 13.22 -17.78 -4.70
CA ARG A 528 14.67 -17.79 -4.42
C ARG A 528 15.42 -18.88 -5.18
N PHE A 529 14.91 -20.12 -5.16
CA PHE A 529 15.67 -21.30 -5.60
C PHE A 529 15.10 -22.00 -6.83
N GLY A 530 13.92 -21.60 -7.32
CA GLY A 530 13.24 -22.23 -8.46
C GLY A 530 12.68 -23.63 -8.16
N ILE A 531 12.84 -24.16 -6.94
CA ILE A 531 12.37 -25.47 -6.50
C ILE A 531 11.73 -25.32 -5.12
N ARG A 532 10.67 -26.10 -4.85
CA ARG A 532 10.05 -26.13 -3.53
C ARG A 532 10.87 -27.00 -2.56
N SER A 533 11.51 -26.39 -1.58
CA SER A 533 12.23 -27.09 -0.52
C SER A 533 11.25 -27.69 0.52
N LYS A 534 11.61 -28.80 1.18
CA LYS A 534 10.79 -29.38 2.26
C LYS A 534 10.65 -28.43 3.45
N GLN A 535 11.71 -27.69 3.76
CA GLN A 535 11.73 -26.66 4.80
C GLN A 535 10.82 -25.48 4.43
N GLY A 536 10.81 -25.07 3.17
CA GLY A 536 9.90 -24.06 2.62
C GLY A 536 8.44 -24.46 2.70
N ALA A 537 8.13 -25.73 2.42
CA ALA A 537 6.78 -26.26 2.58
C ALA A 537 6.30 -26.25 4.06
N LEU A 538 7.20 -26.49 5.02
CA LEU A 538 6.90 -26.36 6.44
C LEU A 538 6.71 -24.89 6.85
N ASN A 539 7.57 -24.00 6.39
CA ASN A 539 7.43 -22.55 6.61
C ASN A 539 6.14 -22.01 6.00
N ASP A 540 5.73 -22.48 4.81
CA ASP A 540 4.44 -22.15 4.19
C ASP A 540 3.26 -22.58 5.06
N LEU A 541 3.34 -23.77 5.68
CA LEU A 541 2.32 -24.27 6.58
C LEU A 541 2.22 -23.39 7.83
N LEU A 542 3.35 -23.06 8.46
CA LEU A 542 3.41 -22.17 9.61
C LEU A 542 2.88 -20.77 9.27
N ASN A 543 3.28 -20.21 8.13
CA ASN A 543 2.78 -18.92 7.65
C ASN A 543 1.27 -18.96 7.37
N SER A 544 0.75 -20.06 6.82
CA SER A 544 -0.69 -20.21 6.55
C SER A 544 -1.50 -20.27 7.86
N CYS A 545 -1.03 -21.02 8.86
CA CYS A 545 -1.64 -21.05 10.19
C CYS A 545 -1.57 -19.67 10.86
N MET A 546 -0.42 -19.00 10.82
CA MET A 546 -0.24 -17.68 11.40
C MET A 546 -1.10 -16.62 10.70
N ARG A 547 -1.26 -16.70 9.37
CA ARG A 547 -2.21 -15.86 8.63
C ARG A 547 -3.64 -16.09 9.11
N TYR A 548 -4.07 -17.34 9.25
CA TYR A 548 -5.41 -17.64 9.74
C TYR A 548 -5.67 -17.01 11.12
N VAL A 549 -4.71 -17.11 12.04
CA VAL A 549 -4.80 -16.48 13.36
C VAL A 549 -4.81 -14.95 13.26
N LYS A 550 -3.88 -14.37 12.51
CA LYS A 550 -3.77 -12.91 12.35
C LYS A 550 -5.03 -12.31 11.73
N ASN A 551 -5.49 -12.88 10.62
CA ASN A 551 -6.63 -12.39 9.87
C ASN A 551 -7.92 -12.39 10.72
N ASN A 552 -8.08 -13.37 11.61
CA ASN A 552 -9.28 -13.50 12.45
C ASN A 552 -9.20 -12.72 13.76
N PHE A 553 -8.01 -12.62 14.39
CA PHE A 553 -7.91 -12.15 15.78
C PHE A 553 -7.04 -10.91 15.96
N LEU A 554 -6.17 -10.56 15.02
CA LEU A 554 -5.21 -9.46 15.17
C LEU A 554 -5.35 -8.37 14.10
N ASP A 555 -5.99 -8.67 12.98
CA ASP A 555 -6.10 -7.74 11.85
C ASP A 555 -7.14 -6.62 12.09
N GLY A 556 -8.10 -6.78 13.01
CA GLY A 556 -9.06 -5.72 13.35
C GLY A 556 -8.38 -4.47 13.91
N PRO A 557 -7.71 -4.54 15.08
CA PRO A 557 -6.95 -3.42 15.64
C PRO A 557 -5.86 -2.90 14.70
N ARG A 558 -5.33 -3.77 13.82
CA ARG A 558 -4.37 -3.37 12.82
C ARG A 558 -5.01 -2.58 11.67
N GLN A 559 -6.24 -2.89 11.27
CA GLN A 559 -7.00 -2.05 10.33
C GLN A 559 -7.27 -0.69 10.96
N ASP A 560 -7.72 -0.66 12.21
CA ASP A 560 -7.96 0.59 12.95
C ASP A 560 -6.69 1.46 12.99
N SER A 561 -5.51 0.84 13.10
CA SER A 561 -4.24 1.57 13.09
C SER A 561 -3.89 2.17 11.72
N TYR A 562 -4.23 1.49 10.61
CA TYR A 562 -4.12 2.07 9.27
C TYR A 562 -5.08 3.25 9.12
N ASP A 563 -6.34 3.07 9.52
CA ASP A 563 -7.38 4.09 9.38
C ASP A 563 -7.02 5.36 10.17
N LEU A 564 -6.50 5.19 11.39
CA LEU A 564 -6.05 6.29 12.25
C LEU A 564 -4.84 7.04 11.66
N VAL A 565 -3.79 6.33 11.22
CA VAL A 565 -2.54 6.95 10.75
C VAL A 565 -2.66 7.58 9.36
N THR A 566 -3.50 7.00 8.49
CA THR A 566 -3.72 7.53 7.13
C THR A 566 -4.72 8.67 7.08
N GLY A 567 -5.52 8.84 8.15
CA GLY A 567 -6.58 9.83 8.24
C GLY A 567 -7.94 9.37 7.71
N SER A 568 -8.10 8.06 7.46
CA SER A 568 -9.40 7.48 7.08
C SER A 568 -10.41 7.50 8.24
N TRP A 569 -9.95 7.68 9.47
CA TRP A 569 -10.77 7.97 10.64
C TRP A 569 -10.12 9.06 11.49
N ASN A 570 -10.90 10.04 11.94
CA ASN A 570 -10.45 11.14 12.78
C ASN A 570 -11.35 11.24 14.05
N PRO A 571 -10.78 11.21 15.26
CA PRO A 571 -11.56 11.23 16.49
C PRO A 571 -12.44 12.48 16.66
N LYS A 572 -11.94 13.68 16.30
CA LYS A 572 -12.63 14.95 16.59
C LYS A 572 -13.78 15.24 15.62
N SER A 573 -13.68 14.84 14.34
CA SER A 573 -14.79 14.99 13.38
C SER A 573 -15.97 14.05 13.67
N ASN A 574 -15.71 12.94 14.36
CA ASN A 574 -16.69 11.91 14.66
C ASN A 574 -17.23 11.99 16.11
N GLY A 575 -16.60 12.80 16.97
CA GLY A 575 -17.01 13.03 18.36
C GLY A 575 -18.04 14.16 18.52
N ASP A 576 -18.00 15.16 17.65
CA ASP A 576 -19.03 16.21 17.60
C ASP A 576 -20.21 15.69 16.77
N GLY A 577 -21.35 15.43 17.43
CA GLY A 577 -22.60 14.94 16.82
C GLY A 577 -23.23 15.83 15.74
N ASP A 578 -22.53 16.87 15.28
CA ASP A 578 -22.91 17.78 14.20
C ASP A 578 -22.06 17.56 12.92
N GLY A 579 -20.93 16.85 13.00
CA GLY A 579 -19.96 16.67 11.91
C GLY A 579 -20.39 15.71 10.79
N ARG A 580 -21.43 14.89 10.98
CA ARG A 580 -22.01 14.08 9.89
C ARG A 580 -22.61 14.93 8.77
N LYS A 581 -22.94 16.20 9.04
CA LYS A 581 -23.56 17.08 8.04
C LYS A 581 -22.54 17.86 7.21
N GLU A 582 -21.31 18.08 7.66
CA GLU A 582 -20.37 18.93 6.91
C GLU A 582 -19.58 18.17 5.83
N HIS A 583 -19.28 16.89 6.03
CA HIS A 583 -18.58 16.10 5.00
C HIS A 583 -19.49 15.66 3.85
N GLU A 584 -20.81 15.59 4.09
CA GLU A 584 -21.84 15.46 3.04
C GLU A 584 -22.27 16.81 2.45
N LYS A 585 -22.09 17.94 3.14
CA LYS A 585 -22.43 19.27 2.58
C LYS A 585 -21.33 19.87 1.72
N ARG A 586 -20.04 19.63 2.03
CA ARG A 586 -18.94 20.16 1.20
C ARG A 586 -18.80 19.49 -0.17
N SER A 587 -19.45 18.34 -0.38
CA SER A 587 -19.60 17.68 -1.68
C SER A 587 -20.88 18.10 -2.43
N PHE A 588 -21.71 18.97 -1.87
CA PHE A 588 -23.02 19.35 -2.43
C PHE A 588 -23.27 20.87 -2.54
N GLU A 589 -22.31 21.74 -2.20
CA GLU A 589 -22.39 23.18 -2.51
C GLU A 589 -21.43 23.55 -3.65
N GLY A 590 -21.76 23.02 -4.82
CA GLY A 590 -21.30 23.49 -6.13
C GLY A 590 -22.44 23.26 -7.12
N ASP A 591 -23.18 24.32 -7.42
CA ASP A 591 -24.20 24.46 -8.47
C ASP A 591 -25.45 23.55 -8.40
N GLU A 592 -26.52 24.06 -7.80
CA GLU A 592 -27.84 24.25 -8.44
C GLU A 592 -28.91 24.65 -7.39
N LYS A 593 -29.16 25.95 -7.27
CA LYS A 593 -30.45 26.45 -6.78
C LYS A 593 -31.38 26.57 -7.98
N GLN A 594 -32.36 25.67 -8.11
CA GLN A 594 -33.76 25.97 -8.48
C GLN A 594 -34.56 24.69 -8.81
N ARG A 595 -35.81 24.66 -8.32
CA ARG A 595 -36.93 23.74 -8.64
C ARG A 595 -37.01 22.45 -7.82
N PHE A 596 -37.90 22.44 -6.83
CA PHE A 596 -39.22 21.76 -6.88
C PHE A 596 -39.78 21.73 -5.44
N GLU A 597 -40.77 22.58 -5.17
CA GLU A 597 -41.67 22.40 -4.03
C GLU A 597 -42.68 21.29 -4.38
N GLY A 598 -42.81 20.31 -3.49
CA GLY A 598 -43.75 19.20 -3.62
C GLY A 598 -44.02 18.54 -2.27
N ASP A 599 -45.25 18.69 -1.82
CA ASP A 599 -45.81 18.28 -0.53
C ASP A 599 -45.95 16.75 -0.39
N GLY A 600 -45.61 16.16 0.77
CA GLY A 600 -45.73 14.72 1.05
C GLY A 600 -45.21 14.30 2.43
N PRO A 601 -45.78 13.26 3.08
CA PRO A 601 -46.28 13.37 4.45
C PRO A 601 -45.24 13.22 5.57
N LYS A 602 -45.42 14.07 6.59
CA LYS A 602 -44.82 13.96 7.92
C LYS A 602 -45.29 12.68 8.62
N GLY A 603 -44.34 11.89 9.11
CA GLY A 603 -44.54 11.04 10.29
C GLY A 603 -44.20 9.56 10.13
N ARG A 604 -42.99 9.18 10.56
CA ARG A 604 -42.81 8.01 11.43
C ARG A 604 -41.56 8.23 12.28
N ALA A 605 -41.80 8.42 13.58
CA ALA A 605 -40.78 8.66 14.59
C ALA A 605 -39.61 7.67 14.48
N GLU A 606 -38.40 8.21 14.40
CA GLU A 606 -37.17 7.49 14.70
C GLU A 606 -37.32 6.84 16.07
N ARG A 607 -37.25 5.50 16.11
CA ARG A 607 -36.92 4.82 17.36
C ARG A 607 -35.49 5.23 17.69
N VAL A 608 -35.36 6.15 18.64
CA VAL A 608 -34.12 6.44 19.34
C VAL A 608 -33.51 5.09 19.73
N PHE A 609 -32.36 4.79 19.14
CA PHE A 609 -31.63 3.56 19.37
C PHE A 609 -31.08 3.64 20.79
N ASP A 610 -31.70 2.89 21.71
CA ASP A 610 -31.26 2.83 23.10
C ASP A 610 -29.86 2.20 23.15
N ARG A 611 -28.85 3.07 23.32
CA ARG A 611 -27.43 2.67 23.40
C ARG A 611 -27.21 1.66 24.52
N ASP A 612 -27.99 1.73 25.59
CA ASP A 612 -27.80 0.91 26.77
C ASP A 612 -28.38 -0.49 26.58
N GLU A 613 -29.51 -0.64 25.88
CA GLU A 613 -30.07 -1.95 25.51
C GLU A 613 -29.17 -2.69 24.50
N PHE A 614 -28.56 -1.95 23.56
CA PHE A 614 -27.60 -2.51 22.60
C PHE A 614 -26.28 -2.93 23.27
N GLN A 615 -25.72 -2.09 24.15
CA GLN A 615 -24.54 -2.41 24.95
C GLN A 615 -24.78 -3.64 25.84
N MET A 616 -25.94 -3.74 26.49
CA MET A 616 -26.30 -4.90 27.33
C MET A 616 -26.46 -6.20 26.52
N ARG A 617 -27.02 -6.13 25.30
CA ARG A 617 -27.07 -7.30 24.38
C ARG A 617 -25.68 -7.71 23.88
N LEU A 618 -24.81 -6.75 23.60
CA LEU A 618 -23.40 -7.00 23.23
C LEU A 618 -22.61 -7.63 24.38
N LEU A 619 -22.77 -7.13 25.61
CA LEU A 619 -22.10 -7.67 26.80
C LEU A 619 -22.55 -9.11 27.10
N ARG A 620 -23.85 -9.40 27.01
CA ARG A 620 -24.39 -10.74 27.25
C ARG A 620 -23.96 -11.75 26.19
N ASN A 621 -23.94 -11.35 24.91
CA ASN A 621 -23.49 -12.22 23.82
C ASN A 621 -21.98 -12.43 23.86
N ASN A 622 -21.18 -11.39 24.17
CA ASN A 622 -19.73 -11.52 24.32
C ASN A 622 -19.35 -12.49 25.45
N LEU A 623 -20.09 -12.52 26.56
CA LEU A 623 -19.82 -13.45 27.66
C LEU A 623 -20.05 -14.91 27.24
N ILE A 624 -21.13 -15.20 26.50
CA ILE A 624 -21.42 -16.55 25.99
C ILE A 624 -20.29 -17.02 25.07
N HIS A 625 -19.84 -16.16 24.14
CA HIS A 625 -18.75 -16.49 23.23
C HIS A 625 -17.42 -16.70 23.96
N GLN A 626 -17.12 -15.91 25.00
CA GLN A 626 -15.95 -16.12 25.83
C GLN A 626 -16.00 -17.44 26.60
N ILE A 627 -17.16 -17.81 27.15
CA ILE A 627 -17.37 -19.11 27.83
C ILE A 627 -17.15 -20.27 26.84
N VAL A 628 -17.72 -20.18 25.64
CA VAL A 628 -17.57 -21.20 24.59
C VAL A 628 -16.10 -21.35 24.19
N LEU A 629 -15.38 -20.24 24.00
CA LEU A 629 -13.95 -20.28 23.66
C LEU A 629 -13.13 -20.91 24.80
N PHE A 630 -13.40 -20.54 26.05
CA PHE A 630 -12.72 -21.10 27.21
C PHE A 630 -12.97 -22.60 27.36
N ALA A 631 -14.23 -23.03 27.19
CA ALA A 631 -14.61 -24.43 27.16
C ALA A 631 -13.87 -25.17 26.05
N PHE A 632 -13.77 -24.59 24.85
CA PHE A 632 -13.06 -25.20 23.73
C PHE A 632 -11.58 -25.46 24.07
N VAL A 633 -10.89 -24.47 24.66
CA VAL A 633 -9.48 -24.61 25.07
C VAL A 633 -9.30 -25.68 26.14
N ILE A 634 -10.17 -25.72 27.16
CA ILE A 634 -10.14 -26.75 28.20
C ILE A 634 -10.29 -28.14 27.60
N TYR A 635 -11.32 -28.35 26.78
CA TYR A 635 -11.58 -29.66 26.19
C TYR A 635 -10.52 -30.06 25.17
N LEU A 636 -9.86 -29.10 24.52
CA LEU A 636 -8.69 -29.36 23.67
C LEU A 636 -7.51 -29.87 24.51
N PHE A 637 -7.26 -29.26 25.67
CA PHE A 637 -6.22 -29.73 26.58
C PHE A 637 -6.52 -31.11 27.15
N VAL A 638 -7.78 -31.36 27.53
CA VAL A 638 -8.25 -32.69 27.97
C VAL A 638 -8.07 -33.72 26.86
N PHE A 639 -8.42 -33.39 25.61
CA PHE A 639 -8.24 -34.25 24.45
C PHE A 639 -6.76 -34.59 24.21
N ILE A 640 -5.90 -33.57 24.16
CA ILE A 640 -4.45 -33.75 23.98
C ILE A 640 -3.86 -34.60 25.11
N SER A 641 -4.15 -34.27 26.37
CA SER A 641 -3.69 -35.01 27.55
C SER A 641 -4.14 -36.47 27.51
N SER A 642 -5.39 -36.73 27.11
CA SER A 642 -5.91 -38.10 26.95
C SER A 642 -5.25 -38.89 25.81
N THR A 643 -4.61 -38.21 24.86
CA THR A 643 -3.89 -38.82 23.72
C THR A 643 -2.47 -39.27 24.12
N PHE A 644 -1.82 -38.56 25.05
CA PHE A 644 -0.46 -38.85 25.51
C PHE A 644 -0.38 -39.72 26.78
N SER A 645 -1.48 -39.89 27.51
CA SER A 645 -1.50 -40.70 28.72
C SER A 645 -1.42 -42.21 28.42
N GLN A 646 -0.51 -42.91 29.13
CA GLN A 646 -0.32 -44.37 29.04
C GLN A 646 -1.58 -45.19 29.39
N ARG A 647 -2.51 -44.63 30.18
CA ARG A 647 -3.84 -45.24 30.42
C ARG A 647 -4.86 -44.58 29.49
N ARG A 648 -5.04 -45.15 28.30
CA ARG A 648 -6.01 -44.69 27.29
C ARG A 648 -7.44 -44.87 27.81
N SER A 649 -7.99 -43.86 28.49
CA SER A 649 -9.43 -43.80 28.74
C SER A 649 -10.14 -43.40 27.44
N MET A 650 -10.44 -44.40 26.60
CA MET A 650 -11.18 -44.22 25.34
C MET A 650 -12.46 -43.42 25.52
N LYS A 651 -13.13 -43.54 26.69
CA LYS A 651 -14.34 -42.78 27.02
C LYS A 651 -14.08 -41.26 27.14
N VAL A 652 -12.97 -40.85 27.74
CA VAL A 652 -12.60 -39.43 27.88
C VAL A 652 -12.15 -38.87 26.53
N TRP A 653 -11.44 -39.66 25.73
CA TRP A 653 -11.03 -39.27 24.38
C TRP A 653 -12.24 -39.07 23.46
N ILE A 654 -13.17 -40.03 23.41
CA ILE A 654 -14.40 -39.92 22.61
C ILE A 654 -15.30 -38.78 23.13
N GLY A 655 -15.46 -38.66 24.45
CA GLY A 655 -16.27 -37.61 25.06
C GLY A 655 -15.73 -36.20 24.79
N SER A 656 -14.41 -36.00 24.92
CA SER A 656 -13.78 -34.71 24.62
C SER A 656 -13.85 -34.37 23.12
N LEU A 657 -13.70 -35.35 22.22
CA LEU A 657 -13.88 -35.16 20.79
C LEU A 657 -15.33 -34.76 20.43
N ALA A 658 -16.33 -35.38 21.06
CA ALA A 658 -17.74 -35.04 20.84
C ALA A 658 -18.05 -33.60 21.30
N VAL A 659 -17.55 -33.20 22.48
CA VAL A 659 -17.71 -31.82 22.98
C VAL A 659 -16.98 -30.82 22.08
N LEU A 660 -15.74 -31.12 21.68
CA LEU A 660 -14.99 -30.29 20.74
C LEU A 660 -15.71 -30.14 19.39
N SER A 661 -16.36 -31.19 18.90
CA SER A 661 -17.16 -31.14 17.68
C SER A 661 -18.34 -30.17 17.82
N VAL A 662 -19.12 -30.27 18.91
CA VAL A 662 -20.26 -29.36 19.16
C VAL A 662 -19.81 -27.91 19.31
N LEU A 663 -18.74 -27.66 20.09
CA LEU A 663 -18.18 -26.33 20.27
C LEU A 663 -17.62 -25.76 18.95
N SER A 664 -16.98 -26.60 18.13
CA SER A 664 -16.51 -26.22 16.79
C SER A 664 -17.67 -25.83 15.88
N VAL A 665 -18.77 -26.59 15.88
CA VAL A 665 -19.96 -26.26 15.09
C VAL A 665 -20.57 -24.95 15.55
N TYR A 666 -20.72 -24.73 16.86
CA TYR A 666 -21.20 -23.45 17.39
C TYR A 666 -20.30 -22.29 16.97
N MET A 667 -18.98 -22.42 17.15
CA MET A 667 -18.01 -21.42 16.73
C MET A 667 -18.06 -21.17 15.21
N LEU A 668 -18.27 -22.18 14.37
CA LEU A 668 -18.39 -21.99 12.92
C LEU A 668 -19.69 -21.28 12.53
N VAL A 669 -20.80 -21.53 13.23
CA VAL A 669 -22.09 -20.85 13.01
C VAL A 669 -22.01 -19.40 13.48
N HIS A 670 -21.41 -19.16 14.64
CA HIS A 670 -21.27 -17.85 15.27
C HIS A 670 -19.93 -17.17 14.96
N GLY A 671 -19.20 -17.63 13.95
CA GLY A 671 -17.78 -17.30 13.78
C GLY A 671 -17.45 -15.82 13.63
N ARG A 672 -18.41 -15.00 13.19
CA ARG A 672 -18.23 -13.54 13.14
C ARG A 672 -18.05 -12.93 14.52
N GLU A 673 -18.71 -13.46 15.54
CA GLU A 673 -18.68 -12.94 16.92
C GLU A 673 -17.36 -13.28 17.64
N PHE A 674 -16.60 -14.25 17.11
CA PHE A 674 -15.27 -14.61 17.60
C PHE A 674 -14.14 -13.85 16.88
N ILE A 675 -14.44 -13.13 15.80
CA ILE A 675 -13.46 -12.35 15.06
C ILE A 675 -13.25 -11.01 15.74
N ASN A 676 -12.00 -10.61 15.85
CA ASN A 676 -11.66 -9.27 16.32
C ASN A 676 -11.85 -8.28 15.16
N LEU A 677 -13.07 -7.74 15.06
CA LEU A 677 -13.44 -6.76 14.04
C LEU A 677 -12.82 -5.38 14.33
N PRO A 678 -12.53 -4.57 13.27
CA PRO A 678 -12.15 -3.17 13.45
C PRO A 678 -13.22 -2.40 14.22
N LYS A 679 -12.80 -1.53 15.13
CA LYS A 679 -13.70 -0.74 16.01
C LYS A 679 -14.00 0.66 15.46
N LEU A 680 -13.09 1.28 14.71
CA LEU A 680 -13.21 2.67 14.28
C LEU A 680 -14.17 2.82 13.10
N ASN A 681 -13.95 2.02 12.05
CA ASN A 681 -14.78 1.99 10.85
C ASN A 681 -15.49 0.63 10.72
N THR A 682 -16.57 0.44 11.47
CA THR A 682 -17.38 -0.78 11.38
C THR A 682 -18.17 -0.78 10.07
N ARG A 683 -17.84 -1.71 9.17
CA ARG A 683 -18.44 -1.83 7.81
C ARG A 683 -19.94 -2.21 7.79
N GLU A 684 -20.64 -2.22 8.93
CA GLU A 684 -22.07 -2.52 8.97
C GLU A 684 -22.91 -1.51 8.18
N VAL A 685 -22.44 -0.26 8.05
CA VAL A 685 -23.16 0.82 7.35
C VAL A 685 -23.24 0.57 5.83
N ILE A 686 -22.21 -0.03 5.21
CA ILE A 686 -22.22 -0.36 3.77
C ILE A 686 -23.01 -1.65 3.50
N ILE A 687 -23.15 -2.53 4.51
CA ILE A 687 -23.80 -3.83 4.37
C ILE A 687 -25.34 -3.71 4.46
N LYS A 688 -25.87 -2.61 5.02
CA LYS A 688 -27.31 -2.34 5.22
C LYS A 688 -27.95 -1.52 4.08
N TYR A 689 -27.67 -1.85 2.82
CA TYR A 689 -28.50 -1.39 1.71
C TYR A 689 -29.60 -2.42 1.43
N ASP A 690 -30.83 -2.09 1.81
CA ASP A 690 -32.04 -2.90 1.63
C ASP A 690 -32.82 -2.48 0.35
N GLY A 691 -32.11 -2.22 -0.75
CA GLY A 691 -32.74 -2.04 -2.07
C GLY A 691 -33.39 -3.34 -2.59
N PRO A 692 -34.27 -3.25 -3.61
CA PRO A 692 -35.04 -4.40 -4.08
C PRO A 692 -34.10 -5.48 -4.64
N GLY A 693 -33.97 -6.57 -3.90
CA GLY A 693 -32.98 -7.64 -4.16
C GLY A 693 -32.48 -8.34 -2.90
N TYR A 694 -32.80 -7.82 -1.71
CA TYR A 694 -32.47 -8.46 -0.44
C TYR A 694 -33.29 -9.74 -0.20
N GLN A 695 -32.70 -10.92 -0.48
CA GLN A 695 -33.20 -12.18 0.10
C GLN A 695 -32.67 -12.32 1.53
N SER A 696 -33.58 -12.16 2.48
CA SER A 696 -33.30 -12.26 3.91
C SER A 696 -32.83 -13.66 4.31
N SER A 697 -31.92 -13.69 5.29
CA SER A 697 -31.63 -14.83 6.16
C SER A 697 -32.91 -15.44 6.73
N LYS A 698 -33.36 -16.55 6.13
CA LYS A 698 -34.18 -17.61 6.74
C LYS A 698 -34.21 -18.79 5.77
N ASN A 699 -33.33 -19.77 5.97
CA ASN A 699 -33.65 -21.17 5.76
C ASN A 699 -32.68 -22.00 6.59
N GLY A 700 -33.21 -22.50 7.72
CA GLY A 700 -32.52 -23.44 8.59
C GLY A 700 -32.28 -24.75 7.85
N THR A 701 -31.10 -25.31 8.07
CA THR A 701 -30.76 -26.68 7.72
C THR A 701 -31.56 -27.64 8.61
N GLY A 702 -32.73 -28.05 8.14
CA GLY A 702 -33.41 -29.24 8.61
C GLY A 702 -32.91 -30.46 7.85
N LEU A 703 -32.29 -31.41 8.56
CA LEU A 703 -31.97 -32.75 8.08
C LEU A 703 -33.23 -33.45 7.53
N ARG A 704 -33.30 -33.70 6.22
CA ARG A 704 -34.10 -34.80 5.65
C ARG A 704 -33.47 -35.32 4.36
N GLY A 705 -33.00 -36.57 4.46
CA GLY A 705 -33.08 -37.66 3.47
C GLY A 705 -32.78 -37.38 2.00
N HIS A 706 -31.72 -38.02 1.52
CA HIS A 706 -31.52 -38.40 0.12
C HIS A 706 -32.83 -38.81 -0.56
N GLN A 707 -33.14 -38.22 -1.72
CA GLN A 707 -33.73 -38.97 -2.83
C GLN A 707 -33.35 -38.34 -4.18
N SER A 708 -32.96 -39.23 -5.07
CA SER A 708 -32.38 -39.05 -6.39
C SER A 708 -33.36 -38.39 -7.35
N TYR A 709 -32.89 -37.43 -8.17
CA TYR A 709 -33.63 -36.99 -9.35
C TYR A 709 -33.15 -37.74 -10.59
N THR A 710 -33.94 -38.74 -10.98
CA THR A 710 -34.01 -39.24 -12.36
C THR A 710 -35.25 -38.64 -13.02
N SER A 711 -35.07 -38.22 -14.27
CA SER A 711 -36.06 -37.72 -15.22
C SER A 711 -37.34 -38.54 -15.30
N LEU A 712 -38.49 -37.88 -15.51
CA LEU A 712 -39.43 -38.22 -16.60
C LEU A 712 -40.61 -37.24 -16.71
N THR A 713 -40.94 -36.99 -17.96
CA THR A 713 -42.07 -36.31 -18.59
C THR A 713 -43.45 -36.80 -18.16
N SER A 714 -44.47 -35.93 -18.13
CA SER A 714 -45.84 -36.19 -18.60
C SER A 714 -46.62 -34.86 -18.63
N SER A 715 -46.99 -34.36 -19.81
CA SER A 715 -48.28 -34.57 -20.47
C SER A 715 -49.48 -34.12 -19.64
N ASN A 716 -50.11 -33.01 -20.05
CA ASN A 716 -51.52 -32.80 -19.75
C ASN A 716 -52.28 -32.46 -21.05
N LYS A 717 -53.28 -33.29 -21.34
CA LYS A 717 -54.19 -33.24 -22.48
C LYS A 717 -55.35 -32.28 -22.21
N ARG A 718 -55.83 -31.73 -23.32
CA ARG A 718 -56.99 -30.84 -23.55
C ARG A 718 -58.31 -31.23 -22.87
N SER A 719 -59.06 -30.19 -22.50
CA SER A 719 -60.43 -29.87 -22.95
C SER A 719 -60.48 -28.34 -23.09
N GLY A 720 -61.13 -27.63 -24.01
CA GLY A 720 -61.93 -27.87 -25.21
C GLY A 720 -62.35 -26.47 -25.72
N GLY A 721 -62.48 -26.27 -27.04
CA GLY A 721 -63.22 -25.15 -27.64
C GLY A 721 -62.43 -23.97 -28.24
N GLY A 722 -62.54 -23.80 -29.57
CA GLY A 722 -62.71 -22.49 -30.22
C GLY A 722 -61.53 -21.87 -30.97
N ASP A 723 -61.63 -21.84 -32.31
CA ASP A 723 -61.11 -20.86 -33.29
C ASP A 723 -59.63 -20.42 -33.23
N LYS A 724 -58.77 -20.77 -34.20
CA LYS A 724 -58.63 -20.35 -35.61
C LYS A 724 -57.43 -19.39 -35.77
N ASP A 725 -56.54 -19.83 -36.68
CA ASP A 725 -55.71 -19.04 -37.59
C ASP A 725 -54.41 -18.33 -37.14
N PHE A 726 -53.35 -18.70 -37.88
CA PHE A 726 -52.22 -17.89 -38.39
C PHE A 726 -51.09 -17.46 -37.43
N ILE A 727 -49.80 -17.31 -37.78
CA ILE A 727 -48.89 -17.77 -38.86
C ILE A 727 -47.47 -17.34 -38.39
N LYS A 728 -46.45 -18.19 -38.64
CA LYS A 728 -45.01 -17.94 -38.95
C LYS A 728 -44.10 -16.97 -38.16
N LYS A 729 -42.90 -17.53 -37.92
CA LYS A 729 -41.52 -17.02 -38.20
C LYS A 729 -40.94 -15.94 -37.27
N THR A 730 -39.87 -16.26 -36.54
CA THR A 730 -38.45 -16.04 -36.88
C THR A 730 -37.99 -14.62 -36.52
N PHE A 731 -37.25 -14.47 -35.42
CA PHE A 731 -35.83 -14.13 -35.35
C PHE A 731 -35.33 -14.29 -33.91
#